data_AF-A0A1C6TCN5-F1
#
_entry.id   AF-A0A1C6TCN5-F1
#
_cell.length_a   1.000
_cell.length_b   1.000
_cell.length_c   1.000
_cell.angle_alpha   90.00
_cell.angle_beta   90.00
_cell.angle_gamma   90.00
#
_symmetry.space_group_name_H-M   'P 1'
#
loop_
_entity.id
_entity.type
_entity.pdbx_description
1 polymer ?
#
loop_
_entity_poly.entity_id
_entity_poly.type
_entity_poly.pdbx_seq_one_letter_code
_entity_poly.pdbx_strand_id
1 'polypeptide(L)'
;MTELSSHPRGDSYGASGETVVLRHTAQPLRSLRERQLALVVLCVGVLISVVDGSAVYVALPSIQEGLGFSQANLAWVVNAYLIPFGGLLLFAGRLGDLIGTKRVFLSGLGLFTAASVVCGLATDQAVLVGARFAQGVGGAFTTAVVLSMIVTMFPKPREQARALGFYAFLAASGAALGQLAGAALTASLSWHWIFFVNVPIGLVTIAAAVRLLDNVRDTTAGEGIDWLGALALVASLMLTVYTIVQADAGGARTALLGGVALLLMVGFVLWQRRARNPLVPGEVLRSRNVAWSNVVLALMVAGPTAMFFLCALYLQNVLGFTVMELGFAFLPAALAIGVGSLKIAPRLARKSDAKTLLLPAMGLMAVGLLLLARIPADGSYWVDVLPAILLIGIGSGLATPPVLRIALADATLKDSGVRSGLLNTTQQIGSAIGLAVLAPVAANVTESALSRGETTVVALTDGFQMAFLVGFGTMVAAMLLAVFAVESEVPKTAPDSLDATSSTPPSRRVDQTGAADPDFLAVGLGGANMMAMLWSVAMGRRSVGVELRGDPYLTLTQWKVSADIYHHLAVIDRLMVERYGEEAIPRRFDGKPFILGEVFYNPDAEDGSEARADEILCGWADSCIGGHVETAEFVDDRWMDGQPHRTVTMENPPAPSMEHGPETVGRAMDEVFADRPAFQCNAEDLLIMLRRYLEEIERMDLAAGREPRCRLFTYHRVVEPSQPTGWRRWLRRDTTAPEEGFVRGPDGRLRVRIEAIREVDEKGTYRRIRARGTELVDLGTPGLIVIAEGVDSADAKRLGFTQDRVTIDHQDGRGPVVAQADYIVGLIAVNVGNNSRQRVVSTFDNQGNEYWVRQHTLGHDGFSETGWTILEVPDFRTFDPIQTGMVAPGTARNSVEYFGAHRYLLRDYFLDQVSQLTEIPRRELVRTLSLAAPKLISNVERIGRDALVAPNCVIAGDSFGNGSFLISGGATTGMVGHASRVYRYWQDRDEGVSHEEAVRRLADSIREDTAAWLRASEQDFAQPGSAMAGADQQGGERLDPMAREQVLEATRRHRRSVARTSSKLDDFGRLNVFPGRLQIVGLRPLLPTPPELRTEQMADEPMAMANASTTPMTGQDASMAEGETPMVDGDRVSESRM
;
A
#
# COMPACT_ATOMS: atom_id res chain seq x y z
N MET A 1 26.79 5.70 -20.10
CA MET A 1 27.44 5.91 -18.80
C MET A 1 26.30 6.30 -17.88
N THR A 2 25.89 5.39 -17.00
CA THR A 2 24.59 5.44 -16.32
C THR A 2 24.90 5.42 -14.84
N GLU A 3 24.69 6.54 -14.15
CA GLU A 3 24.80 6.56 -12.69
C GLU A 3 23.55 5.92 -12.10
N LEU A 4 23.76 4.85 -11.32
CA LEU A 4 22.77 4.32 -10.40
C LEU A 4 22.62 5.34 -9.26
N SER A 5 21.65 6.24 -9.36
CA SER A 5 21.25 7.02 -8.19
C SER A 5 20.39 6.09 -7.31
N SER A 6 21.02 5.46 -6.32
CA SER A 6 20.37 4.62 -5.30
C SER A 6 19.55 5.44 -4.30
N HIS A 7 18.68 6.32 -4.78
CA HIS A 7 17.85 7.13 -3.90
C HIS A 7 16.60 6.30 -3.55
N PRO A 8 16.41 5.92 -2.26
CA PRO A 8 15.16 5.30 -1.81
C PRO A 8 13.99 6.27 -2.06
N ARG A 9 12.75 5.76 -2.20
CA ARG A 9 11.55 6.56 -1.92
C ARG A 9 11.82 7.24 -0.59
N GLY A 10 11.83 8.55 -0.58
CA GLY A 10 11.83 9.24 0.69
C GLY A 10 10.41 9.22 1.18
N ASP A 11 10.01 8.10 1.81
CA ASP A 11 9.22 8.37 2.99
C ASP A 11 10.07 9.25 3.92
N SER A 12 9.42 10.12 4.68
CA SER A 12 10.03 11.10 5.59
C SER A 12 11.01 10.50 6.62
N TYR A 13 11.28 9.19 6.57
CA TYR A 13 12.01 8.39 7.55
C TYR A 13 13.19 7.60 7.00
N GLY A 14 13.32 7.39 5.68
CA GLY A 14 14.28 6.40 5.17
C GLY A 14 14.05 5.01 5.80
N ALA A 15 12.83 4.71 6.27
CA ALA A 15 12.51 3.51 7.04
C ALA A 15 11.82 2.44 6.18
N SER A 16 11.11 2.83 5.12
CA SER A 16 10.70 1.89 4.07
C SER A 16 11.54 2.14 2.82
N GLY A 17 12.63 1.38 2.69
CA GLY A 17 13.50 1.39 1.51
C GLY A 17 12.81 0.87 0.24
N GLU A 18 11.67 1.43 -0.15
CA GLU A 18 11.13 1.26 -1.50
C GLU A 18 12.06 2.01 -2.46
N THR A 19 13.11 1.33 -2.91
CA THR A 19 13.99 1.85 -3.94
C THR A 19 13.16 2.04 -5.20
N VAL A 20 13.06 3.28 -5.69
CA VAL A 20 12.55 3.51 -7.04
C VAL A 20 13.57 2.91 -8.00
N VAL A 21 13.23 1.77 -8.59
CA VAL A 21 13.92 1.30 -9.79
C VAL A 21 13.45 2.20 -10.92
N LEU A 22 14.23 3.24 -11.22
CA LEU A 22 14.03 4.10 -12.38
C LEU A 22 14.03 3.24 -13.65
N ARG A 23 12.85 2.91 -14.16
CA ARG A 23 12.66 2.38 -15.52
C ARG A 23 12.23 3.54 -16.41
N HIS A 24 13.20 4.15 -17.09
CA HIS A 24 12.90 5.09 -18.18
C HIS A 24 12.18 4.35 -19.31
N THR A 25 10.85 4.38 -19.32
CA THR A 25 10.05 4.07 -20.51
C THR A 25 9.04 5.19 -20.72
N ALA A 26 9.52 6.29 -21.30
CA ALA A 26 8.68 7.31 -21.90
C ALA A 26 8.04 6.74 -23.19
N GLN A 27 6.78 6.33 -23.11
CA GLN A 27 5.87 6.30 -24.26
C GLN A 27 4.52 6.89 -23.84
N PRO A 28 3.82 7.60 -24.73
CA PRO A 28 2.51 8.17 -24.45
C PRO A 28 1.56 7.08 -23.98
N LEU A 29 1.02 7.30 -22.80
CA LEU A 29 0.17 6.37 -22.07
C LEU A 29 -1.12 6.10 -22.88
N ARG A 30 -1.27 4.88 -23.45
CA ARG A 30 -2.51 4.42 -24.12
C ARG A 30 -3.75 4.63 -23.23
N SER A 31 -4.93 4.78 -23.83
CA SER A 31 -6.17 4.98 -23.07
C SER A 31 -6.47 3.81 -22.12
N LEU A 32 -7.16 4.06 -20.99
CA LEU A 32 -7.49 3.02 -20.00
C LEU A 32 -8.23 1.83 -20.64
N ARG A 33 -9.13 2.12 -21.60
CA ARG A 33 -9.89 1.10 -22.34
C ARG A 33 -8.98 0.18 -23.16
N GLU A 34 -7.96 0.74 -23.81
CA GLU A 34 -6.98 -0.05 -24.57
C GLU A 34 -6.12 -0.93 -23.65
N ARG A 35 -5.75 -0.44 -22.46
CA ARG A 35 -5.02 -1.23 -21.46
C ARG A 35 -5.87 -2.36 -20.88
N GLN A 36 -7.16 -2.12 -20.65
CA GLN A 36 -8.09 -3.17 -20.23
C GLN A 36 -8.27 -4.24 -21.32
N LEU A 37 -8.36 -3.84 -22.59
CA LEU A 37 -8.39 -4.79 -23.72
C LEU A 37 -7.07 -5.57 -23.83
N ALA A 38 -5.93 -4.90 -23.66
CA ALA A 38 -4.63 -5.54 -23.62
C ALA A 38 -4.51 -6.54 -22.44
N LEU A 39 -5.05 -6.21 -21.27
CA LEU A 39 -5.13 -7.13 -20.13
C LEU A 39 -5.93 -8.37 -20.49
N VAL A 40 -7.09 -8.22 -21.14
CA VAL A 40 -7.89 -9.36 -21.63
C VAL A 40 -7.07 -10.23 -22.59
N VAL A 41 -6.34 -9.62 -23.53
CA VAL A 41 -5.45 -10.35 -24.46
C VAL A 41 -4.38 -11.15 -23.72
N LEU A 42 -3.68 -10.53 -22.77
CA LEU A 42 -2.65 -11.20 -21.96
C LEU A 42 -3.25 -12.35 -21.15
N CYS A 43 -4.39 -12.12 -20.51
CA CYS A 43 -5.07 -13.14 -19.72
C CYS A 43 -5.61 -14.29 -20.57
N VAL A 44 -6.13 -14.03 -21.77
CA VAL A 44 -6.57 -15.09 -22.71
C VAL A 44 -5.37 -15.93 -23.15
N GLY A 45 -4.22 -15.29 -23.40
CA GLY A 45 -2.97 -15.99 -23.73
C GLY A 45 -2.45 -16.90 -22.62
N VAL A 46 -2.73 -16.60 -21.35
CA VAL A 46 -2.41 -17.51 -20.23
C VAL A 46 -3.51 -18.56 -20.06
N LEU A 47 -4.77 -18.15 -20.17
CA LEU A 47 -5.93 -19.00 -20.00
C LEU A 47 -5.91 -20.18 -20.97
N ILE A 48 -5.53 -19.95 -22.24
CA ILE A 48 -5.42 -21.01 -23.25
C ILE A 48 -4.43 -22.11 -22.85
N SER A 49 -3.29 -21.76 -22.25
CA SER A 49 -2.29 -22.71 -21.77
C SER A 49 -2.74 -23.47 -20.52
N VAL A 50 -3.47 -22.80 -19.61
CA VAL A 50 -4.04 -23.45 -18.41
C VAL A 50 -5.16 -24.42 -18.79
N VAL A 51 -6.06 -23.98 -19.69
CA VAL A 51 -7.20 -24.77 -20.20
C VAL A 51 -6.72 -25.99 -20.97
N ASP A 52 -5.75 -25.85 -21.86
CA ASP A 52 -5.14 -26.96 -22.61
C ASP A 52 -4.50 -27.99 -21.66
N GLY A 53 -3.71 -27.51 -20.70
CA GLY A 53 -3.05 -28.37 -19.72
C GLY A 53 -4.05 -29.19 -18.88
N SER A 54 -5.20 -28.62 -18.52
CA SER A 54 -6.19 -29.32 -17.70
C SER A 54 -7.18 -30.17 -18.52
N ALA A 55 -7.54 -29.74 -19.73
CA ALA A 55 -8.44 -30.48 -20.63
C ALA A 55 -7.89 -31.86 -21.00
N VAL A 56 -6.56 -31.96 -21.17
CA VAL A 56 -5.89 -33.22 -21.51
C VAL A 56 -6.18 -34.32 -20.49
N TYR A 57 -6.24 -34.02 -19.18
CA TYR A 57 -6.45 -35.06 -18.14
C TYR A 57 -7.77 -35.83 -18.33
N VAL A 58 -8.83 -35.14 -18.74
CA VAL A 58 -10.15 -35.78 -18.98
C VAL A 58 -10.17 -36.54 -20.31
N ALA A 59 -9.33 -36.12 -21.27
CA ALA A 59 -9.20 -36.79 -22.56
C ALA A 59 -8.19 -37.95 -22.55
N LEU A 60 -7.38 -38.12 -21.49
CA LEU A 60 -6.30 -39.09 -21.43
C LEU A 60 -6.73 -40.52 -21.79
N PRO A 61 -7.85 -41.06 -21.28
CA PRO A 61 -8.21 -42.44 -21.61
C PRO A 61 -8.66 -42.57 -23.08
N SER A 62 -9.33 -41.56 -23.64
CA SER A 62 -9.65 -41.51 -25.07
C SER A 62 -8.40 -41.38 -25.97
N ILE A 63 -7.39 -40.63 -25.52
CA ILE A 63 -6.07 -40.55 -26.20
C ILE A 63 -5.36 -41.90 -26.12
N GLN A 64 -5.46 -42.58 -24.97
CA GLN A 64 -4.87 -43.89 -24.75
C GLN A 64 -5.43 -44.91 -25.73
N GLU A 65 -6.75 -45.00 -25.83
CA GLU A 65 -7.44 -45.91 -26.75
C GLU A 65 -7.20 -45.52 -28.22
N GLY A 66 -7.30 -44.23 -28.55
CA GLY A 66 -7.18 -43.74 -29.92
C GLY A 66 -5.79 -43.88 -30.54
N LEU A 67 -4.72 -43.86 -29.74
CA LEU A 67 -3.33 -43.96 -30.21
C LEU A 67 -2.57 -45.20 -29.67
N GLY A 68 -3.26 -46.06 -28.91
CA GLY A 68 -2.69 -47.31 -28.37
C GLY A 68 -1.56 -47.10 -27.36
N PHE A 69 -1.61 -46.05 -26.53
CA PHE A 69 -0.59 -45.85 -25.50
C PHE A 69 -0.67 -46.94 -24.42
N SER A 70 0.50 -47.44 -23.99
CA SER A 70 0.59 -48.15 -22.72
C SER A 70 0.31 -47.19 -21.56
N GLN A 71 -0.14 -47.70 -20.42
CA GLN A 71 -0.44 -46.88 -19.25
C GLN A 71 0.78 -46.05 -18.78
N ALA A 72 1.98 -46.65 -18.82
CA ALA A 72 3.23 -45.96 -18.50
C ALA A 72 3.59 -44.88 -19.53
N ASN A 73 3.43 -45.16 -20.83
CA ASN A 73 3.78 -44.19 -21.88
C ASN A 73 2.77 -43.06 -22.01
N LEU A 74 1.52 -43.24 -21.57
CA LEU A 74 0.50 -42.19 -21.60
C LEU A 74 0.90 -40.97 -20.74
N ALA A 75 1.71 -41.16 -19.70
CA ALA A 75 2.27 -40.07 -18.91
C ALA A 75 3.09 -39.08 -19.74
N TRP A 76 3.63 -39.49 -20.90
CA TRP A 76 4.34 -38.61 -21.82
C TRP A 76 3.47 -37.51 -22.42
N VAL A 77 2.18 -37.74 -22.61
CA VAL A 77 1.26 -36.72 -23.16
C VAL A 77 1.22 -35.48 -22.24
N VAL A 78 1.36 -35.70 -20.94
CA VAL A 78 1.42 -34.64 -19.92
C VAL A 78 2.85 -34.14 -19.72
N ASN A 79 3.81 -35.04 -19.51
CA ASN A 79 5.20 -34.67 -19.20
C ASN A 79 5.92 -33.96 -20.35
N ALA A 80 5.62 -34.32 -21.60
CA ALA A 80 6.18 -33.63 -22.76
C ALA A 80 5.78 -32.15 -22.80
N TYR A 81 4.66 -31.78 -22.20
CA TYR A 81 4.24 -30.40 -22.06
C TYR A 81 4.83 -29.74 -20.80
N LEU A 82 4.70 -30.37 -19.63
CA LEU A 82 5.08 -29.76 -18.35
C LEU A 82 6.57 -29.45 -18.23
N ILE A 83 7.44 -30.32 -18.75
CA ILE A 83 8.89 -30.17 -18.60
C ILE A 83 9.43 -28.97 -19.40
N PRO A 84 9.15 -28.79 -20.72
CA PRO A 84 9.58 -27.57 -21.41
C PRO A 84 8.83 -26.34 -20.90
N PHE A 85 7.56 -26.47 -20.48
CA PHE A 85 6.82 -25.36 -19.88
C PHE A 85 7.54 -24.83 -18.63
N GLY A 86 7.88 -25.71 -17.68
CA GLY A 86 8.57 -25.33 -16.45
C GLY A 86 10.03 -24.97 -16.69
N GLY A 87 10.78 -25.86 -17.36
CA GLY A 87 12.23 -25.74 -17.53
C GLY A 87 12.68 -24.55 -18.37
N LEU A 88 11.82 -24.04 -19.26
CA LEU A 88 12.13 -22.85 -20.08
C LEU A 88 11.47 -21.56 -19.55
N LEU A 89 10.73 -21.60 -18.45
CA LEU A 89 10.02 -20.43 -17.94
C LEU A 89 10.97 -19.29 -17.55
N LEU A 90 12.02 -19.61 -16.79
CA LEU A 90 13.06 -18.64 -16.40
C LEU A 90 13.83 -18.12 -17.62
N PHE A 91 14.13 -19.01 -18.57
CA PHE A 91 14.78 -18.66 -19.83
C PHE A 91 13.92 -17.68 -20.64
N ALA A 92 12.63 -17.95 -20.76
CA ALA A 92 11.68 -17.12 -21.48
C ALA A 92 11.49 -15.74 -20.84
N GLY A 93 11.43 -15.67 -19.50
CA GLY A 93 11.38 -14.40 -18.77
C GLY A 93 12.60 -13.53 -19.08
N ARG A 94 13.80 -14.11 -18.99
CA ARG A 94 15.06 -13.42 -19.30
C ARG A 94 15.15 -13.01 -20.78
N LEU A 95 14.65 -13.86 -21.67
CA LEU A 95 14.56 -13.54 -23.10
C LEU A 95 13.64 -12.32 -23.32
N GLY A 96 12.52 -12.25 -22.58
CA GLY A 96 11.59 -11.11 -22.60
C GLY A 96 12.27 -9.80 -22.21
N ASP A 97 13.11 -9.83 -21.17
CA ASP A 97 13.88 -8.66 -20.75
C ASP A 97 14.84 -8.18 -21.86
N LEU A 98 15.48 -9.11 -22.59
CA LEU A 98 16.51 -8.81 -23.60
C LEU A 98 15.94 -8.34 -24.95
N ILE A 99 15.01 -9.11 -25.54
CA ILE A 99 14.52 -8.87 -26.90
C ILE A 99 13.15 -8.18 -26.95
N GLY A 100 12.51 -8.01 -25.79
CA GLY A 100 11.22 -7.35 -25.61
C GLY A 100 10.07 -8.33 -25.31
N THR A 101 9.26 -7.99 -24.31
CA THR A 101 8.20 -8.85 -23.77
C THR A 101 7.12 -9.19 -24.80
N LYS A 102 6.72 -8.23 -25.65
CA LYS A 102 5.75 -8.46 -26.74
C LYS A 102 6.22 -9.50 -27.74
N ARG A 103 7.50 -9.47 -28.13
CA ARG A 103 8.05 -10.42 -29.12
C ARG A 103 8.05 -11.84 -28.56
N VAL A 104 8.44 -11.99 -27.30
CA VAL A 104 8.43 -13.30 -26.63
C VAL A 104 7.00 -13.81 -26.48
N PHE A 105 6.06 -12.97 -26.02
CA PHE A 105 4.64 -13.32 -25.94
C PHE A 105 4.08 -13.79 -27.29
N LEU A 106 4.27 -13.02 -28.37
CA LEU A 106 3.75 -13.36 -29.69
C LEU A 106 4.41 -14.62 -30.28
N SER A 107 5.72 -14.78 -30.09
CA SER A 107 6.44 -15.98 -30.56
C SER A 107 5.99 -17.24 -29.82
N GLY A 108 5.79 -17.14 -28.50
CA GLY A 108 5.28 -18.22 -27.67
C GLY A 108 3.87 -18.62 -28.07
N LEU A 109 2.98 -17.63 -28.21
CA LEU A 109 1.59 -17.86 -28.57
C LEU A 109 1.47 -18.43 -29.99
N GLY A 110 2.26 -17.91 -30.94
CA GLY A 110 2.33 -18.45 -32.29
C GLY A 110 2.79 -19.90 -32.33
N LEU A 111 3.85 -20.24 -31.58
CA LEU A 111 4.34 -21.62 -31.46
C LEU A 111 3.31 -22.53 -30.79
N PHE A 112 2.66 -22.07 -29.72
CA PHE A 112 1.61 -22.80 -29.03
C PHE A 112 0.45 -23.12 -29.97
N THR A 113 -0.05 -22.11 -30.70
CA THR A 113 -1.14 -22.26 -31.67
C THR A 113 -0.78 -23.21 -32.81
N ALA A 114 0.42 -23.09 -33.38
CA ALA A 114 0.88 -24.00 -34.43
C ALA A 114 1.00 -25.44 -33.92
N ALA A 115 1.57 -25.61 -32.73
CA ALA A 115 1.70 -26.92 -32.11
C ALA A 115 0.34 -27.54 -31.74
N SER A 116 -0.67 -26.73 -31.36
CA SER A 116 -2.04 -27.20 -31.16
C SER A 116 -2.68 -27.76 -32.45
N VAL A 117 -2.38 -27.17 -33.62
CA VAL A 117 -2.82 -27.75 -34.91
C VAL A 117 -2.20 -29.14 -35.09
N VAL A 118 -0.90 -29.29 -34.82
CA VAL A 118 -0.20 -30.58 -34.98
C VAL A 118 -0.73 -31.62 -33.97
N CYS A 119 -1.01 -31.24 -32.72
CA CYS A 119 -1.64 -32.12 -31.75
C CYS A 119 -3.04 -32.59 -32.21
N GLY A 120 -3.86 -31.68 -32.75
CA GLY A 120 -5.18 -32.02 -33.29
C GLY A 120 -5.11 -32.91 -34.54
N LEU A 121 -4.00 -32.91 -35.27
CA LEU A 121 -3.76 -33.77 -36.43
C LEU A 121 -2.99 -35.06 -36.10
N ALA A 122 -2.65 -35.29 -34.82
CA ALA A 122 -1.80 -36.40 -34.44
C ALA A 122 -2.50 -37.75 -34.66
N THR A 123 -1.83 -38.61 -35.43
CA THR A 123 -2.27 -39.98 -35.75
C THR A 123 -1.46 -41.06 -35.04
N ASP A 124 -0.35 -40.69 -34.41
CA ASP A 124 0.51 -41.59 -33.66
C ASP A 124 1.10 -40.91 -32.42
N GLN A 125 1.66 -41.74 -31.53
CA GLN A 125 2.19 -41.34 -30.23
C GLN A 125 3.34 -40.34 -30.35
N ALA A 126 4.24 -40.50 -31.33
CA ALA A 126 5.43 -39.69 -31.46
C ALA A 126 5.08 -38.28 -31.94
N VAL A 127 4.14 -38.15 -32.89
CA VAL A 127 3.64 -36.86 -33.36
C VAL A 127 2.96 -36.09 -32.22
N LEU A 128 2.08 -36.76 -31.46
CA LEU A 128 1.42 -36.10 -30.33
C LEU A 128 2.44 -35.64 -29.27
N VAL A 129 3.36 -36.51 -28.85
CA VAL A 129 4.38 -36.19 -27.84
C VAL A 129 5.31 -35.06 -28.30
N GLY A 130 5.75 -35.07 -29.56
CA GLY A 130 6.59 -34.00 -30.14
C GLY A 130 5.84 -32.67 -30.24
N ALA A 131 4.57 -32.69 -30.59
CA ALA A 131 3.74 -31.49 -30.64
C ALA A 131 3.44 -30.95 -29.23
N ARG A 132 3.22 -31.82 -28.24
CA ARG A 132 3.10 -31.43 -26.81
C ARG A 132 4.36 -30.76 -26.29
N PHE A 133 5.54 -31.22 -26.71
CA PHE A 133 6.80 -30.55 -26.42
C PHE A 133 6.81 -29.12 -26.95
N ALA A 134 6.50 -28.94 -28.24
CA ALA A 134 6.42 -27.61 -28.84
C ALA A 134 5.35 -26.71 -28.19
N GLN A 135 4.19 -27.27 -27.81
CA GLN A 135 3.17 -26.54 -27.05
C GLN A 135 3.70 -26.08 -25.68
N GLY A 136 4.44 -26.92 -24.97
CA GLY A 136 5.03 -26.54 -23.68
C GLY A 136 6.05 -25.42 -23.80
N VAL A 137 6.89 -25.44 -24.85
CA VAL A 137 7.79 -24.32 -25.18
C VAL A 137 7.00 -23.03 -25.43
N GLY A 138 5.95 -23.10 -26.25
CA GLY A 138 5.08 -21.96 -26.54
C GLY A 138 4.37 -21.42 -25.29
N GLY A 139 3.90 -22.30 -24.42
CA GLY A 139 3.25 -21.95 -23.15
C GLY A 139 4.20 -21.25 -22.17
N ALA A 140 5.44 -21.72 -22.06
CA ALA A 140 6.48 -21.05 -21.26
C ALA A 140 6.71 -19.62 -21.74
N PHE A 141 6.90 -19.44 -23.04
CA PHE A 141 7.20 -18.14 -23.65
C PHE A 141 6.04 -17.17 -23.50
N THR A 142 4.81 -17.66 -23.67
CA THR A 142 3.59 -16.86 -23.50
C THR A 142 3.42 -16.43 -22.05
N THR A 143 3.60 -17.34 -21.09
CA THR A 143 3.26 -17.08 -19.68
C THR A 143 4.34 -16.27 -18.95
N ALA A 144 5.62 -16.48 -19.25
CA ALA A 144 6.73 -15.92 -18.47
C ALA A 144 6.77 -14.38 -18.43
N VAL A 145 6.28 -13.72 -19.49
CA VAL A 145 6.36 -12.26 -19.63
C VAL A 145 5.10 -11.51 -19.19
N VAL A 146 3.98 -12.22 -19.01
CA VAL A 146 2.65 -11.60 -18.78
C VAL A 146 2.60 -10.79 -17.50
N LEU A 147 3.15 -11.30 -16.39
CA LEU A 147 3.14 -10.59 -15.12
C LEU A 147 3.90 -9.25 -15.22
N SER A 148 5.08 -9.27 -15.83
CA SER A 148 5.88 -8.06 -16.09
C SER A 148 5.11 -7.08 -16.96
N MET A 149 4.48 -7.56 -18.04
CA MET A 149 3.65 -6.72 -18.92
C MET A 149 2.48 -6.08 -18.17
N ILE A 150 1.77 -6.81 -17.31
CA ILE A 150 0.66 -6.27 -16.50
C ILE A 150 1.17 -5.17 -15.56
N VAL A 151 2.26 -5.43 -14.83
CA VAL A 151 2.86 -4.45 -13.91
C VAL A 151 3.32 -3.19 -14.64
N THR A 152 3.94 -3.33 -15.82
CA THR A 152 4.38 -2.17 -16.61
C THR A 152 3.22 -1.41 -17.26
N MET A 153 2.11 -2.09 -17.58
CA MET A 153 0.97 -1.51 -18.29
C MET A 153 0.02 -0.76 -17.34
N PHE A 154 -0.04 -1.15 -16.07
CA PHE A 154 -0.86 -0.50 -15.04
C PHE A 154 0.03 0.15 -13.97
N PRO A 155 0.47 1.41 -14.17
CA PRO A 155 1.34 2.09 -13.22
C PRO A 155 0.61 2.51 -11.92
N LYS A 156 -0.72 2.71 -11.98
CA LYS A 156 -1.53 3.09 -10.83
C LYS A 156 -1.76 1.90 -9.90
N PRO A 157 -1.45 1.97 -8.59
CA PRO A 157 -1.55 0.84 -7.66
C PRO A 157 -2.93 0.16 -7.62
N ARG A 158 -4.04 0.94 -7.69
CA ARG A 158 -5.39 0.35 -7.72
C ARG A 158 -5.73 -0.36 -9.02
N GLU A 159 -5.32 0.19 -10.16
CA GLU A 159 -5.50 -0.46 -11.45
C GLU A 159 -4.64 -1.72 -11.54
N GLN A 160 -3.39 -1.64 -11.08
CA GLN A 160 -2.47 -2.77 -11.02
C GLN A 160 -3.01 -3.88 -10.13
N ALA A 161 -3.49 -3.57 -8.92
CA ALA A 161 -4.09 -4.56 -8.02
C ALA A 161 -5.34 -5.21 -8.62
N ARG A 162 -6.20 -4.44 -9.32
CA ARG A 162 -7.36 -4.99 -10.05
C ARG A 162 -6.93 -5.89 -11.20
N ALA A 163 -5.92 -5.48 -11.98
CA ALA A 163 -5.40 -6.24 -13.10
C ALA A 163 -4.74 -7.55 -12.66
N LEU A 164 -3.91 -7.50 -11.61
CA LEU A 164 -3.32 -8.68 -10.97
C LEU A 164 -4.39 -9.59 -10.36
N GLY A 165 -5.43 -9.01 -9.75
CA GLY A 165 -6.58 -9.74 -9.23
C GLY A 165 -7.36 -10.47 -10.34
N PHE A 166 -7.59 -9.81 -11.47
CA PHE A 166 -8.25 -10.41 -12.64
C PHE A 166 -7.41 -11.52 -13.26
N TYR A 167 -6.11 -11.29 -13.42
CA TYR A 167 -5.14 -12.31 -13.84
C TYR A 167 -5.16 -13.53 -12.91
N ALA A 168 -5.07 -13.32 -11.60
CA ALA A 168 -5.09 -14.40 -10.62
C ALA A 168 -6.42 -15.18 -10.62
N PHE A 169 -7.54 -14.46 -10.77
CA PHE A 169 -8.87 -15.07 -10.91
C PHE A 169 -8.96 -15.96 -12.15
N LEU A 170 -8.49 -15.48 -13.31
CA LEU A 170 -8.51 -16.25 -14.55
C LEU A 170 -7.55 -17.44 -14.51
N ALA A 171 -6.35 -17.25 -13.97
CA ALA A 171 -5.39 -18.34 -13.78
C ALA A 171 -5.96 -19.45 -12.88
N ALA A 172 -6.67 -19.09 -11.80
CA ALA A 172 -7.32 -20.06 -10.92
C ALA A 172 -8.55 -20.74 -11.56
N SER A 173 -9.34 -19.99 -12.34
CA SER A 173 -10.57 -20.50 -12.96
C SER A 173 -10.31 -21.37 -14.19
N GLY A 174 -9.16 -21.18 -14.85
CA GLY A 174 -8.81 -21.89 -16.08
C GLY A 174 -8.77 -23.40 -15.95
N ALA A 175 -8.32 -23.94 -14.81
CA ALA A 175 -8.22 -25.38 -14.62
C ALA A 175 -9.59 -26.07 -14.68
N ALA A 176 -10.59 -25.51 -13.99
CA ALA A 176 -11.98 -26.02 -13.99
C ALA A 176 -12.64 -25.86 -15.38
N LEU A 177 -12.44 -24.70 -16.02
CA LEU A 177 -12.94 -24.45 -17.36
C LEU A 177 -12.37 -25.45 -18.36
N GLY A 178 -11.07 -25.76 -18.29
CA GLY A 178 -10.46 -26.73 -19.18
C GLY A 178 -10.92 -28.16 -18.96
N GLN A 179 -11.16 -28.58 -17.72
CA GLN A 179 -11.73 -29.91 -17.47
C GLN A 179 -13.14 -30.05 -18.05
N LEU A 180 -14.01 -29.05 -17.85
CA LEU A 180 -15.37 -29.07 -18.39
C LEU A 180 -15.41 -28.94 -19.92
N ALA A 181 -14.62 -28.00 -20.47
CA ALA A 181 -14.52 -27.83 -21.92
C ALA A 181 -13.89 -29.06 -22.58
N GLY A 182 -12.84 -29.62 -21.99
CA GLY A 182 -12.18 -30.85 -22.44
C GLY A 182 -13.13 -32.05 -22.42
N ALA A 183 -13.91 -32.21 -21.35
CA ALA A 183 -14.95 -33.23 -21.25
C ALA A 183 -16.00 -33.08 -22.36
N ALA A 184 -16.54 -31.87 -22.52
CA ALA A 184 -17.56 -31.58 -23.51
C ALA A 184 -17.07 -31.80 -24.95
N LEU A 185 -15.88 -31.29 -25.29
CA LEU A 185 -15.27 -31.45 -26.61
C LEU A 185 -14.94 -32.91 -26.91
N THR A 186 -14.36 -33.63 -25.95
CA THR A 186 -14.01 -35.04 -26.13
C THR A 186 -15.24 -35.93 -26.25
N ALA A 187 -16.30 -35.65 -25.46
CA ALA A 187 -17.54 -36.42 -25.50
C ALA A 187 -18.41 -36.14 -26.74
N SER A 188 -18.44 -34.89 -27.22
CA SER A 188 -19.32 -34.49 -28.35
C SER A 188 -18.68 -34.65 -29.73
N LEU A 189 -17.35 -34.57 -29.81
CA LEU A 189 -16.62 -34.61 -31.08
C LEU A 189 -15.55 -35.71 -31.04
N SER A 190 -14.35 -35.37 -30.58
CA SER A 190 -13.23 -36.27 -30.36
C SER A 190 -12.19 -35.59 -29.49
N TRP A 191 -11.25 -36.38 -28.94
CA TRP A 191 -10.14 -35.82 -28.16
C TRP A 191 -9.26 -34.84 -28.97
N HIS A 192 -9.19 -34.96 -30.30
CA HIS A 192 -8.42 -34.03 -31.15
C HIS A 192 -8.90 -32.57 -31.02
N TRP A 193 -10.20 -32.36 -30.78
CA TRP A 193 -10.81 -31.03 -30.71
C TRP A 193 -10.43 -30.24 -29.46
N ILE A 194 -9.91 -30.90 -28.41
CA ILE A 194 -9.33 -30.20 -27.25
C ILE A 194 -8.10 -29.38 -27.65
N PHE A 195 -7.44 -29.74 -28.75
CA PHE A 195 -6.32 -28.99 -29.31
C PHE A 195 -6.78 -28.00 -30.37
N PHE A 196 -7.71 -28.39 -31.27
CA PHE A 196 -8.20 -27.49 -32.32
C PHE A 196 -8.91 -26.26 -31.78
N VAL A 197 -9.57 -26.33 -30.62
CA VAL A 197 -10.24 -25.17 -30.00
C VAL A 197 -9.26 -24.02 -29.69
N ASN A 198 -7.99 -24.34 -29.44
CA ASN A 198 -6.96 -23.34 -29.18
C ASN A 198 -6.57 -22.55 -30.44
N VAL A 199 -6.83 -23.08 -31.62
CA VAL A 199 -6.41 -22.48 -32.89
C VAL A 199 -7.14 -21.16 -33.19
N PRO A 200 -8.49 -21.12 -33.23
CA PRO A 200 -9.20 -19.86 -33.48
C PRO A 200 -8.95 -18.84 -32.36
N ILE A 201 -8.88 -19.28 -31.10
CA ILE A 201 -8.60 -18.41 -29.95
C ILE A 201 -7.21 -17.79 -30.10
N GLY A 202 -6.18 -18.61 -30.35
CA GLY A 202 -4.80 -18.17 -30.54
C GLY A 202 -4.64 -17.18 -31.69
N LEU A 203 -5.27 -17.44 -32.84
CA LEU A 203 -5.22 -16.52 -33.99
C LEU A 203 -5.84 -15.15 -33.67
N VAL A 204 -7.00 -15.13 -33.01
CA VAL A 204 -7.66 -13.89 -32.57
C VAL A 204 -6.80 -13.15 -31.54
N THR A 205 -6.24 -13.86 -30.56
CA THR A 205 -5.37 -13.29 -29.53
C THR A 205 -4.08 -12.73 -30.13
N ILE A 206 -3.46 -13.41 -31.12
CA ILE A 206 -2.29 -12.91 -31.84
C ILE A 206 -2.63 -11.61 -32.58
N ALA A 207 -3.72 -11.58 -33.34
CA ALA A 207 -4.15 -10.39 -34.08
C ALA A 207 -4.40 -9.20 -33.13
N ALA A 208 -5.07 -9.44 -32.00
CA ALA A 208 -5.32 -8.43 -30.98
C ALA A 208 -4.02 -7.99 -30.28
N ALA A 209 -3.12 -8.91 -29.96
CA ALA A 209 -1.84 -8.64 -29.30
C ALA A 209 -0.89 -7.81 -30.15
N VAL A 210 -0.85 -8.06 -31.46
CA VAL A 210 -0.06 -7.25 -32.41
C VAL A 210 -0.49 -5.78 -32.36
N ARG A 211 -1.79 -5.52 -32.23
CA ARG A 211 -2.37 -4.17 -32.17
C ARG A 211 -2.27 -3.53 -30.78
N LEU A 212 -2.58 -4.29 -29.73
CA LEU A 212 -2.84 -3.75 -28.38
C LEU A 212 -1.63 -3.76 -27.44
N LEU A 213 -0.58 -4.55 -27.73
CA LEU A 213 0.60 -4.63 -26.85
C LEU A 213 1.73 -3.74 -27.35
N ASP A 214 2.45 -3.13 -26.42
CA ASP A 214 3.69 -2.40 -26.68
C ASP A 214 4.91 -3.31 -26.48
N ASN A 215 5.98 -3.07 -27.25
CA ASN A 215 7.22 -3.83 -27.11
C ASN A 215 8.15 -3.15 -26.11
N VAL A 216 7.96 -3.45 -24.83
CA VAL A 216 8.83 -2.98 -23.74
C VAL A 216 10.02 -3.92 -23.60
N ARG A 217 11.24 -3.35 -23.58
CA ARG A 217 12.50 -4.07 -23.34
C ARG A 217 13.21 -3.47 -22.13
N ASP A 218 13.94 -4.29 -21.38
CA ASP A 218 14.79 -3.79 -20.30
C ASP A 218 16.13 -3.34 -20.88
N THR A 219 16.37 -2.04 -20.92
CA THR A 219 17.63 -1.45 -21.43
C THR A 219 18.82 -1.65 -20.50
N THR A 220 18.59 -2.14 -19.26
CA THR A 220 19.62 -2.44 -18.26
C THR A 220 19.95 -3.92 -18.14
N ALA A 221 19.19 -4.80 -18.81
CA ALA A 221 19.49 -6.22 -18.85
C ALA A 221 20.85 -6.44 -19.54
N GLY A 222 21.87 -6.82 -18.75
CA GLY A 222 23.22 -7.07 -19.25
C GLY A 222 23.27 -8.06 -20.41
N GLU A 223 24.40 -8.07 -21.14
CA GLU A 223 24.57 -8.85 -22.37
C GLU A 223 24.59 -10.37 -22.09
N GLY A 224 23.51 -11.08 -22.45
CA GLY A 224 23.53 -12.52 -22.67
C GLY A 224 22.44 -13.34 -21.97
N ILE A 225 22.16 -14.51 -22.54
CA ILE A 225 21.20 -15.50 -22.06
C ILE A 225 21.86 -16.89 -21.97
N ASP A 226 21.56 -17.64 -20.92
CA ASP A 226 22.10 -18.99 -20.72
C ASP A 226 21.25 -20.06 -21.41
N TRP A 227 21.34 -20.10 -22.74
CA TRP A 227 20.66 -21.10 -23.56
C TRP A 227 21.24 -22.52 -23.35
N LEU A 228 22.53 -22.64 -23.05
CA LEU A 228 23.17 -23.92 -22.74
C LEU A 228 22.62 -24.51 -21.45
N GLY A 229 22.46 -23.69 -20.40
CA GLY A 229 21.85 -24.09 -19.15
C GLY A 229 20.39 -24.49 -19.34
N ALA A 230 19.61 -23.72 -20.12
CA ALA A 230 18.21 -24.05 -20.42
C ALA A 230 18.09 -25.40 -21.13
N LEU A 231 18.93 -25.63 -22.15
CA LEU A 231 18.97 -26.88 -22.89
C LEU A 231 19.39 -28.05 -22.00
N ALA A 232 20.43 -27.88 -21.17
CA ALA A 232 20.89 -28.90 -20.24
C ALA A 232 19.82 -29.28 -19.21
N LEU A 233 19.09 -28.29 -18.67
CA LEU A 233 17.99 -28.53 -17.74
C LEU A 233 16.87 -29.34 -18.39
N VAL A 234 16.34 -28.89 -19.52
CA VAL A 234 15.25 -29.59 -20.24
C VAL A 234 15.69 -30.98 -20.68
N ALA A 235 16.90 -31.12 -21.24
CA ALA A 235 17.42 -32.41 -21.67
C ALA A 235 17.63 -33.37 -20.48
N SER A 236 18.13 -32.89 -19.35
CA SER A 236 18.32 -33.72 -18.14
C SER A 236 16.98 -34.23 -17.61
N LEU A 237 15.96 -33.37 -17.55
CA LEU A 237 14.63 -33.73 -17.06
C LEU A 237 13.92 -34.69 -18.02
N MET A 238 13.95 -34.39 -19.32
CA MET A 238 13.41 -35.28 -20.36
C MET A 238 14.05 -36.66 -20.30
N LEU A 239 15.39 -36.71 -20.20
CA LEU A 239 16.11 -37.98 -20.12
C LEU A 239 15.85 -38.72 -18.81
N THR A 240 15.68 -37.99 -17.69
CA THR A 240 15.31 -38.57 -16.40
C THR A 240 13.94 -39.24 -16.50
N VAL A 241 12.93 -38.53 -16.99
CA VAL A 241 11.58 -39.08 -17.17
C VAL A 241 11.59 -40.24 -18.16
N TYR A 242 12.32 -40.13 -19.27
CA TYR A 242 12.48 -41.23 -20.21
C TYR A 242 13.09 -42.47 -19.58
N THR A 243 14.14 -42.29 -18.78
CA THR A 243 14.79 -43.40 -18.08
C THR A 243 13.84 -44.06 -17.09
N ILE A 244 13.02 -43.29 -16.36
CA ILE A 244 12.06 -43.83 -15.39
C ILE A 244 10.92 -44.57 -16.08
N VAL A 245 10.34 -43.97 -17.13
CA VAL A 245 9.19 -44.57 -17.85
C VAL A 245 9.61 -45.82 -18.62
N GLN A 246 10.81 -45.85 -19.19
CA GLN A 246 11.35 -46.98 -19.97
C GLN A 246 12.26 -47.90 -19.13
N ALA A 247 12.22 -47.79 -17.80
CA ALA A 247 13.12 -48.53 -16.92
C ALA A 247 12.87 -50.05 -17.03
N ASP A 248 13.90 -50.79 -17.46
CA ASP A 248 13.92 -52.25 -17.37
C ASP A 248 14.74 -52.71 -16.16
N ALA A 249 14.25 -53.73 -15.45
CA ALA A 249 14.82 -54.23 -14.21
C ALA A 249 16.16 -54.93 -14.48
N GLY A 250 17.28 -54.28 -14.10
CA GLY A 250 18.64 -54.81 -14.28
C GLY A 250 19.32 -54.44 -15.60
N GLY A 251 18.68 -53.62 -16.44
CA GLY A 251 19.22 -53.25 -17.76
C GLY A 251 20.40 -52.28 -17.69
N ALA A 252 21.53 -52.64 -18.30
CA ALA A 252 22.68 -51.75 -18.50
C ALA A 252 22.29 -50.43 -19.21
N ARG A 253 21.24 -50.46 -20.05
CA ARG A 253 20.66 -49.29 -20.72
C ARG A 253 20.01 -48.32 -19.73
N THR A 254 19.25 -48.80 -18.75
CA THR A 254 18.63 -47.96 -17.71
C THR A 254 19.70 -47.29 -16.85
N ALA A 255 20.74 -48.05 -16.45
CA ALA A 255 21.87 -47.51 -15.70
C ALA A 255 22.67 -46.46 -16.51
N LEU A 256 22.89 -46.71 -17.80
CA LEU A 256 23.56 -45.78 -18.71
C LEU A 256 22.75 -44.49 -18.86
N LEU A 257 21.46 -44.58 -19.20
CA LEU A 257 20.60 -43.40 -19.41
C LEU A 257 20.40 -42.61 -18.12
N GLY A 258 20.24 -43.30 -16.98
CA GLY A 258 20.18 -42.67 -15.65
C GLY A 258 21.50 -41.99 -15.28
N GLY A 259 22.63 -42.61 -15.60
CA GLY A 259 23.96 -42.02 -15.46
C GLY A 259 24.12 -40.76 -16.31
N VAL A 260 23.70 -40.78 -17.57
CA VAL A 260 23.73 -39.61 -18.46
C VAL A 260 22.79 -38.51 -17.97
N ALA A 261 21.58 -38.85 -17.52
CA ALA A 261 20.63 -37.88 -16.96
C ALA A 261 21.21 -37.19 -15.71
N LEU A 262 21.82 -37.99 -14.82
CA LEU A 262 22.51 -37.47 -13.64
C LEU A 262 23.71 -36.59 -14.03
N LEU A 263 24.51 -37.02 -15.02
CA LEU A 263 25.63 -36.23 -15.53
C LEU A 263 25.18 -34.90 -16.15
N LEU A 264 24.07 -34.88 -16.89
CA LEU A 264 23.49 -33.64 -17.44
C LEU A 264 22.98 -32.72 -16.33
N MET A 265 22.31 -33.27 -15.31
CA MET A 265 21.83 -32.48 -14.17
C MET A 265 23.00 -31.93 -13.33
N VAL A 266 24.01 -32.74 -13.03
CA VAL A 266 25.23 -32.31 -12.33
C VAL A 266 25.99 -31.28 -13.19
N GLY A 267 26.10 -31.53 -14.50
CA GLY A 267 26.69 -30.61 -15.47
C GLY A 267 25.97 -29.27 -15.49
N PHE A 268 24.63 -29.27 -15.49
CA PHE A 268 23.82 -28.06 -15.35
C PHE A 268 24.13 -27.31 -14.06
N VAL A 269 24.13 -27.99 -12.91
CA VAL A 269 24.44 -27.36 -11.61
C VAL A 269 25.85 -26.76 -11.59
N LEU A 270 26.84 -27.46 -12.13
CA LEU A 270 28.22 -26.98 -12.22
C LEU A 270 28.36 -25.82 -13.21
N TRP A 271 27.62 -25.85 -14.32
CA TRP A 271 27.56 -24.78 -15.31
C TRP A 271 26.93 -23.51 -14.72
N GLN A 272 25.79 -23.62 -14.03
CA GLN A 272 25.12 -22.49 -13.37
C GLN A 272 26.05 -21.77 -12.36
N ARG A 273 26.97 -22.49 -11.71
CA ARG A 273 27.96 -21.90 -10.80
C ARG A 273 29.03 -21.06 -11.50
N ARG A 274 29.24 -21.26 -12.80
CA ARG A 274 30.33 -20.63 -13.59
C ARG A 274 29.83 -19.72 -14.70
N ALA A 275 28.57 -19.85 -15.10
CA ALA A 275 27.96 -19.06 -16.16
C ALA A 275 27.97 -17.57 -15.79
N ARG A 276 28.22 -16.71 -16.79
CA ARG A 276 28.21 -15.24 -16.61
C ARG A 276 26.82 -14.71 -16.31
N ASN A 277 25.78 -15.32 -16.88
CA ASN A 277 24.38 -14.94 -16.73
C ASN A 277 23.53 -16.18 -16.42
N PRO A 278 23.63 -16.77 -15.21
CA PRO A 278 22.92 -18.00 -14.86
C PRO A 278 21.39 -17.82 -14.88
N LEU A 279 20.65 -18.89 -15.21
CA LEU A 279 19.18 -18.92 -15.13
C LEU A 279 18.69 -18.77 -13.69
N VAL A 280 19.40 -19.38 -12.75
CA VAL A 280 19.15 -19.28 -11.31
C VAL A 280 20.42 -18.77 -10.64
N PRO A 281 20.46 -17.50 -10.21
CA PRO A 281 21.60 -16.96 -9.49
C PRO A 281 21.87 -17.79 -8.23
N GLY A 282 23.12 -18.23 -8.05
CA GLY A 282 23.50 -19.06 -6.91
C GLY A 282 23.21 -18.41 -5.56
N GLU A 283 23.21 -17.07 -5.49
CA GLU A 283 22.85 -16.27 -4.32
C GLU A 283 21.43 -16.54 -3.83
N VAL A 284 20.48 -16.72 -4.76
CA VAL A 284 19.06 -17.00 -4.44
C VAL A 284 18.92 -18.37 -3.75
N LEU A 285 19.69 -19.36 -4.19
CA LEU A 285 19.70 -20.71 -3.60
C LEU A 285 20.51 -20.81 -2.29
N ARG A 286 21.30 -19.79 -1.92
CA ARG A 286 21.96 -19.75 -0.60
C ARG A 286 20.96 -19.47 0.53
N SER A 287 19.82 -18.85 0.22
CA SER A 287 18.75 -18.69 1.19
C SER A 287 18.14 -20.04 1.53
N ARG A 288 18.23 -20.40 2.81
CA ARG A 288 17.72 -21.67 3.34
C ARG A 288 16.22 -21.83 3.04
N ASN A 289 15.42 -20.79 3.29
CA ASN A 289 13.99 -20.83 3.02
C ASN A 289 13.68 -20.95 1.53
N VAL A 290 14.42 -20.27 0.65
CA VAL A 290 14.22 -20.42 -0.80
C VAL A 290 14.51 -21.84 -1.27
N ALA A 291 15.67 -22.40 -0.87
CA ALA A 291 16.07 -23.74 -1.27
C ALA A 291 15.09 -24.81 -0.77
N TRP A 292 14.76 -24.80 0.52
CA TRP A 292 13.89 -25.82 1.11
C TRP A 292 12.42 -25.66 0.72
N SER A 293 11.92 -24.43 0.55
CA SER A 293 10.56 -24.23 0.05
C SER A 293 10.39 -24.74 -1.38
N ASN A 294 11.41 -24.66 -2.23
CA ASN A 294 11.39 -25.29 -3.55
C ASN A 294 11.36 -26.82 -3.45
N VAL A 295 12.19 -27.43 -2.59
CA VAL A 295 12.16 -28.90 -2.39
C VAL A 295 10.81 -29.36 -1.84
N VAL A 296 10.28 -28.65 -0.84
CA VAL A 296 8.95 -28.92 -0.27
C VAL A 296 7.88 -28.78 -1.34
N LEU A 297 7.89 -27.70 -2.13
CA LEU A 297 6.94 -27.47 -3.22
C LEU A 297 6.99 -28.60 -4.25
N ALA A 298 8.17 -29.00 -4.70
CA ALA A 298 8.35 -30.07 -5.69
C ALA A 298 7.72 -31.39 -5.23
N LEU A 299 7.95 -31.78 -3.97
CA LEU A 299 7.37 -32.99 -3.39
C LEU A 299 5.86 -32.84 -3.11
N MET A 300 5.44 -31.66 -2.67
CA MET A 300 4.05 -31.36 -2.35
C MET A 300 3.13 -31.48 -3.57
N VAL A 301 3.60 -31.09 -4.76
CA VAL A 301 2.77 -31.13 -5.99
C VAL A 301 2.83 -32.46 -6.73
N ALA A 302 3.78 -33.34 -6.40
CA ALA A 302 3.98 -34.64 -7.07
C ALA A 302 2.72 -35.53 -6.98
N GLY A 303 2.26 -35.81 -5.76
CA GLY A 303 1.07 -36.64 -5.51
C GLY A 303 -0.23 -36.08 -6.13
N PRO A 304 -0.60 -34.81 -5.86
CA PRO A 304 -1.80 -34.20 -6.44
C PRO A 304 -1.82 -34.17 -7.97
N THR A 305 -0.66 -34.01 -8.62
CA THR A 305 -0.58 -34.06 -10.09
C THR A 305 -0.87 -35.46 -10.61
N ALA A 306 -0.22 -36.47 -10.02
CA ALA A 306 -0.48 -37.86 -10.36
C ALA A 306 -1.92 -38.28 -10.06
N MET A 307 -2.56 -37.67 -9.05
CA MET A 307 -3.96 -37.91 -8.72
C MET A 307 -4.88 -37.61 -9.90
N PHE A 308 -4.72 -36.48 -10.60
CA PHE A 308 -5.58 -36.19 -11.76
C PHE A 308 -5.44 -37.23 -12.86
N PHE A 309 -4.21 -37.68 -13.13
CA PHE A 309 -3.92 -38.71 -14.12
C PHE A 309 -4.50 -40.08 -13.71
N LEU A 310 -4.19 -40.55 -12.50
CA LEU A 310 -4.55 -41.89 -12.04
C LEU A 310 -6.04 -42.01 -11.73
N CYS A 311 -6.66 -40.98 -11.13
CA CYS A 311 -8.10 -40.97 -10.91
C CYS A 311 -8.88 -40.93 -12.24
N ALA A 312 -8.37 -40.27 -13.28
CA ALA A 312 -9.03 -40.28 -14.59
C ALA A 312 -9.10 -41.69 -15.17
N LEU A 313 -7.99 -42.41 -15.11
CA LEU A 313 -7.91 -43.80 -15.55
C LEU A 313 -8.75 -44.72 -14.66
N TYR A 314 -8.75 -44.54 -13.35
CA TYR A 314 -9.58 -45.34 -12.44
C TYR A 314 -11.08 -45.13 -12.68
N LEU A 315 -11.54 -43.87 -12.74
CA LEU A 315 -12.96 -43.57 -12.93
C LEU A 315 -13.47 -44.14 -14.27
N GLN A 316 -12.67 -44.07 -15.33
CA GLN A 316 -13.10 -44.57 -16.64
C GLN A 316 -12.85 -46.08 -16.84
N ASN A 317 -11.65 -46.59 -16.55
CA ASN A 317 -11.28 -47.98 -16.85
C ASN A 317 -11.71 -48.98 -15.77
N VAL A 318 -11.97 -48.53 -14.53
CA VAL A 318 -12.44 -49.38 -13.42
C VAL A 318 -13.92 -49.13 -13.13
N LEU A 319 -14.33 -47.87 -12.94
CA LEU A 319 -15.73 -47.53 -12.61
C LEU A 319 -16.63 -47.28 -13.82
N GLY A 320 -16.09 -47.29 -15.04
CA GLY A 320 -16.87 -47.20 -16.27
C GLY A 320 -17.50 -45.82 -16.53
N PHE A 321 -16.96 -44.75 -15.96
CA PHE A 321 -17.47 -43.39 -16.16
C PHE A 321 -17.34 -42.96 -17.61
N THR A 322 -18.36 -42.27 -18.11
CA THR A 322 -18.30 -41.55 -19.38
C THR A 322 -17.35 -40.34 -19.27
N VAL A 323 -16.88 -39.85 -20.42
CA VAL A 323 -16.02 -38.66 -20.50
C VAL A 323 -16.67 -37.44 -19.85
N MET A 324 -17.98 -37.26 -20.01
CA MET A 324 -18.71 -36.15 -19.40
C MET A 324 -18.78 -36.30 -17.88
N GLU A 325 -19.08 -37.50 -17.37
CA GLU A 325 -19.09 -37.77 -15.93
C GLU A 325 -17.71 -37.55 -15.30
N LEU A 326 -16.63 -37.91 -16.01
CA LEU A 326 -15.27 -37.67 -15.58
C LEU A 326 -14.96 -36.16 -15.43
N GLY A 327 -15.43 -35.33 -16.36
CA GLY A 327 -15.32 -33.87 -16.26
C GLY A 327 -16.02 -33.30 -15.02
N PHE A 328 -17.25 -33.76 -14.74
CA PHE A 328 -17.97 -33.36 -13.53
C PHE A 328 -17.34 -33.92 -12.25
N ALA A 329 -16.72 -35.10 -12.31
CA ALA A 329 -16.09 -35.75 -11.16
C ALA A 329 -14.90 -34.95 -10.61
N PHE A 330 -14.18 -34.18 -11.43
CA PHE A 330 -13.06 -33.36 -10.97
C PHE A 330 -13.43 -31.92 -10.59
N LEU A 331 -14.63 -31.44 -10.97
CA LEU A 331 -15.09 -30.09 -10.65
C LEU A 331 -15.07 -29.77 -9.14
N PRO A 332 -15.48 -30.68 -8.22
CA PRO A 332 -15.37 -30.44 -6.79
C PRO A 332 -13.95 -30.18 -6.31
N ALA A 333 -12.95 -30.84 -6.89
CA ALA A 333 -11.54 -30.63 -6.54
C ALA A 333 -11.08 -29.21 -6.94
N ALA A 334 -11.44 -28.75 -8.14
CA ALA A 334 -11.11 -27.40 -8.59
C ALA A 334 -11.79 -26.32 -7.72
N LEU A 335 -13.07 -26.51 -7.38
CA LEU A 335 -13.78 -25.63 -6.46
C LEU A 335 -13.15 -25.63 -5.06
N ALA A 336 -12.76 -26.79 -4.54
CA ALA A 336 -12.08 -26.94 -3.27
C ALA A 336 -10.73 -26.19 -3.23
N ILE A 337 -9.93 -26.26 -4.31
CA ILE A 337 -8.70 -25.48 -4.46
C ILE A 337 -9.02 -23.97 -4.42
N GLY A 338 -10.02 -23.54 -5.19
CA GLY A 338 -10.44 -22.14 -5.23
C GLY A 338 -10.93 -21.62 -3.88
N VAL A 339 -11.78 -22.38 -3.18
CA VAL A 339 -12.26 -22.01 -1.83
C VAL A 339 -11.09 -21.99 -0.83
N GLY A 340 -10.22 -22.99 -0.88
CA GLY A 340 -9.03 -23.07 -0.05
C GLY A 340 -8.14 -21.84 -0.20
N SER A 341 -7.80 -21.49 -1.45
CA SER A 341 -6.88 -20.40 -1.78
C SER A 341 -7.48 -19.01 -1.63
N LEU A 342 -8.73 -18.78 -2.08
CA LEU A 342 -9.33 -17.44 -2.15
C LEU A 342 -10.13 -17.08 -0.90
N LYS A 343 -10.66 -18.07 -0.15
CA LYS A 343 -11.52 -17.82 1.02
C LYS A 343 -10.87 -18.22 2.34
N ILE A 344 -10.28 -19.41 2.43
CA ILE A 344 -9.82 -19.96 3.71
C ILE A 344 -8.41 -19.46 4.03
N ALA A 345 -7.46 -19.61 3.10
CA ALA A 345 -6.07 -19.22 3.31
C ALA A 345 -5.89 -17.75 3.74
N PRO A 346 -6.53 -16.75 3.10
CA PRO A 346 -6.36 -15.34 3.52
C PRO A 346 -6.96 -15.06 4.90
N ARG A 347 -8.00 -15.80 5.32
CA ARG A 347 -8.60 -15.66 6.66
C ARG A 347 -7.69 -16.21 7.74
N LEU A 348 -7.09 -17.38 7.51
CA LEU A 348 -6.19 -18.04 8.46
C LEU A 348 -4.82 -17.35 8.51
N ALA A 349 -4.30 -16.90 7.37
CA ALA A 349 -3.03 -16.18 7.27
C ALA A 349 -3.01 -14.84 8.05
N ARG A 350 -4.18 -14.28 8.39
CA ARG A 350 -4.28 -13.11 9.28
C ARG A 350 -4.02 -13.41 10.76
N LYS A 351 -4.10 -14.68 11.15
CA LYS A 351 -4.04 -15.11 12.57
C LYS A 351 -2.90 -16.08 12.86
N SER A 352 -2.15 -16.52 11.85
CA SER A 352 -1.17 -17.59 11.98
C SER A 352 0.02 -17.37 11.05
N ASP A 353 1.20 -17.79 11.50
CA ASP A 353 2.42 -17.84 10.69
C ASP A 353 2.24 -18.77 9.47
N ALA A 354 2.94 -18.47 8.37
CA ALA A 354 2.85 -19.22 7.12
C ALA A 354 3.19 -20.71 7.31
N LYS A 355 4.19 -21.03 8.13
CA LYS A 355 4.57 -22.42 8.43
C LYS A 355 3.48 -23.15 9.22
N THR A 356 2.84 -22.46 10.16
CA THR A 356 1.73 -23.01 10.97
C THR A 356 0.49 -23.32 10.14
N LEU A 357 0.27 -22.59 9.03
CA LEU A 357 -0.80 -22.88 8.07
C LEU A 357 -0.41 -23.98 7.06
N LEU A 358 0.86 -24.03 6.65
CA LEU A 358 1.35 -24.98 5.66
C LEU A 358 1.23 -26.44 6.12
N LEU A 359 1.65 -26.75 7.34
CA LEU A 359 1.66 -28.14 7.85
C LEU A 359 0.27 -28.81 7.88
N PRO A 360 -0.79 -28.20 8.47
CA PRO A 360 -2.12 -28.80 8.44
C PRO A 360 -2.69 -28.89 7.02
N ALA A 361 -2.33 -27.96 6.12
CA ALA A 361 -2.73 -28.04 4.72
C ALA A 361 -2.11 -29.25 4.00
N MET A 362 -0.82 -29.50 4.21
CA MET A 362 -0.13 -30.71 3.73
C MET A 362 -0.71 -31.98 4.37
N GLY A 363 -1.11 -31.89 5.65
CA GLY A 363 -1.81 -32.97 6.34
C GLY A 363 -3.12 -33.36 5.66
N LEU A 364 -3.93 -32.39 5.23
CA LEU A 364 -5.16 -32.67 4.46
C LEU A 364 -4.86 -33.40 3.15
N MET A 365 -3.83 -32.97 2.43
CA MET A 365 -3.40 -33.61 1.17
C MET A 365 -2.91 -35.04 1.41
N ALA A 366 -2.13 -35.26 2.48
CA ALA A 366 -1.65 -36.58 2.86
C ALA A 366 -2.82 -37.52 3.19
N VAL A 367 -3.79 -37.06 3.98
CA VAL A 367 -4.99 -37.85 4.30
C VAL A 367 -5.77 -38.19 3.03
N GLY A 368 -5.96 -37.24 2.11
CA GLY A 368 -6.64 -37.51 0.85
C GLY A 368 -5.90 -38.54 -0.02
N LEU A 369 -4.58 -38.45 -0.15
CA LEU A 369 -3.79 -39.46 -0.87
C LEU A 369 -3.86 -40.84 -0.19
N LEU A 370 -3.88 -40.89 1.14
CA LEU A 370 -4.02 -42.14 1.90
C LEU A 370 -5.41 -42.77 1.73
N LEU A 371 -6.47 -41.97 1.60
CA LEU A 371 -7.80 -42.47 1.26
C LEU A 371 -7.83 -43.05 -0.15
N LEU A 372 -7.21 -42.38 -1.12
CA LEU A 372 -7.09 -42.91 -2.49
C LEU A 372 -6.22 -44.17 -2.56
N ALA A 373 -5.27 -44.35 -1.65
CA ALA A 373 -4.50 -45.59 -1.54
C ALA A 373 -5.35 -46.79 -1.09
N ARG A 374 -6.63 -46.60 -0.75
CA ARG A 374 -7.57 -47.64 -0.30
C ARG A 374 -8.81 -47.77 -1.18
N ILE A 375 -8.81 -47.20 -2.39
CA ILE A 375 -9.94 -47.31 -3.31
C ILE A 375 -10.22 -48.78 -3.68
N PRO A 376 -11.45 -49.29 -3.55
CA PRO A 376 -11.77 -50.69 -3.85
C PRO A 376 -12.09 -50.90 -5.34
N ALA A 377 -12.00 -52.13 -5.84
CA ALA A 377 -12.23 -52.43 -7.26
C ALA A 377 -13.70 -52.24 -7.70
N ASP A 378 -14.63 -52.25 -6.75
CA ASP A 378 -16.06 -51.99 -6.89
C ASP A 378 -16.47 -50.66 -6.22
N GLY A 379 -15.57 -49.68 -6.21
CA GLY A 379 -15.73 -48.43 -5.46
C GLY A 379 -16.84 -47.50 -5.92
N SER A 380 -17.25 -46.64 -5.00
CA SER A 380 -18.22 -45.57 -5.22
C SER A 380 -17.54 -44.21 -5.26
N TYR A 381 -17.80 -43.42 -6.30
CA TYR A 381 -17.26 -42.06 -6.41
C TYR A 381 -17.56 -41.22 -5.16
N TRP A 382 -18.78 -41.31 -4.62
CA TRP A 382 -19.21 -40.49 -3.49
C TRP A 382 -18.52 -40.81 -2.17
N VAL A 383 -18.09 -42.07 -1.98
CA VAL A 383 -17.52 -42.56 -0.73
C VAL A 383 -16.00 -42.62 -0.82
N ASP A 384 -15.46 -43.13 -1.92
CA ASP A 384 -14.04 -43.47 -2.03
C ASP A 384 -13.21 -42.37 -2.71
N VAL A 385 -13.81 -41.60 -3.62
CA VAL A 385 -13.08 -40.61 -4.45
C VAL A 385 -13.36 -39.18 -4.04
N LEU A 386 -14.64 -38.78 -3.93
CA LEU A 386 -15.04 -37.40 -3.67
C LEU A 386 -14.45 -36.84 -2.35
N PRO A 387 -14.49 -37.55 -1.20
CA PRO A 387 -13.91 -37.02 0.03
C PRO A 387 -12.40 -36.81 -0.10
N ALA A 388 -11.71 -37.69 -0.81
CA ALA A 388 -10.28 -37.61 -0.99
C ALA A 388 -9.86 -36.44 -1.89
N ILE A 389 -10.53 -36.23 -3.04
CA ILE A 389 -10.22 -35.11 -3.93
C ILE A 389 -10.59 -33.76 -3.31
N LEU A 390 -11.61 -33.71 -2.43
CA LEU A 390 -11.95 -32.49 -1.67
C LEU A 390 -10.84 -32.15 -0.66
N LEU A 391 -10.33 -33.15 0.08
CA LEU A 391 -9.22 -32.95 1.02
C LEU A 391 -7.95 -32.49 0.31
N ILE A 392 -7.59 -33.15 -0.80
CA ILE A 392 -6.44 -32.76 -1.64
C ILE A 392 -6.66 -31.36 -2.20
N GLY A 393 -7.86 -31.03 -2.68
CA GLY A 393 -8.17 -29.73 -3.26
C GLY A 393 -8.08 -28.60 -2.23
N ILE A 394 -8.75 -28.73 -1.09
CA ILE A 394 -8.69 -27.73 0.00
C ILE A 394 -7.24 -27.59 0.48
N GLY A 395 -6.55 -28.72 0.74
CA GLY A 395 -5.15 -28.72 1.16
C GLY A 395 -4.22 -28.02 0.17
N SER A 396 -4.35 -28.30 -1.12
CA SER A 396 -3.57 -27.63 -2.18
C SER A 396 -3.81 -26.12 -2.20
N GLY A 397 -5.09 -25.72 -2.08
CA GLY A 397 -5.48 -24.31 -2.01
C GLY A 397 -4.95 -23.59 -0.77
N LEU A 398 -4.90 -24.26 0.39
CA LEU A 398 -4.35 -23.70 1.63
C LEU A 398 -2.82 -23.68 1.65
N ALA A 399 -2.15 -24.66 1.05
CA ALA A 399 -0.70 -24.84 1.14
C ALA A 399 0.09 -23.95 0.16
N THR A 400 -0.49 -23.66 -1.02
CA THR A 400 0.21 -22.91 -2.07
C THR A 400 0.57 -21.47 -1.66
N PRO A 401 -0.35 -20.65 -1.11
CA PRO A 401 -0.01 -19.29 -0.67
C PRO A 401 1.07 -19.21 0.42
N PRO A 402 1.04 -20.00 1.52
CA PRO A 402 2.08 -19.92 2.54
C PRO A 402 3.44 -20.43 2.07
N VAL A 403 3.52 -21.45 1.20
CA VAL A 403 4.81 -21.85 0.58
C VAL A 403 5.42 -20.70 -0.23
N LEU A 404 4.58 -20.02 -1.03
CA LEU A 404 5.01 -18.87 -1.81
C LEU A 404 5.49 -17.74 -0.91
N ARG A 405 4.76 -17.48 0.18
CA ARG A 405 5.08 -16.45 1.16
C ARG A 405 6.42 -16.72 1.87
N ILE A 406 6.65 -17.94 2.35
CA ILE A 406 7.92 -18.33 3.01
C ILE A 406 9.10 -18.20 2.05
N ALA A 407 8.92 -18.58 0.78
CA ALA A 407 9.97 -18.48 -0.23
C ALA A 407 10.27 -17.02 -0.64
N LEU A 408 9.32 -16.10 -0.46
CA LEU A 408 9.45 -14.69 -0.82
C LEU A 408 9.66 -13.74 0.37
N ALA A 409 9.66 -14.23 1.62
CA ALA A 409 9.70 -13.40 2.83
C ALA A 409 10.87 -12.40 2.87
N ASP A 410 12.06 -12.81 2.40
CA ASP A 410 13.27 -11.97 2.34
C ASP A 410 13.63 -11.56 0.89
N ALA A 411 12.65 -11.47 -0.01
CA ALA A 411 12.89 -11.09 -1.40
C ALA A 411 13.01 -9.57 -1.52
N THR A 412 14.11 -9.11 -2.09
CA THR A 412 14.26 -7.74 -2.58
C THR A 412 13.44 -7.54 -3.86
N LEU A 413 13.14 -6.29 -4.21
CA LEU A 413 12.48 -5.98 -5.49
C LEU A 413 13.24 -6.58 -6.69
N LYS A 414 14.58 -6.65 -6.62
CA LYS A 414 15.46 -7.15 -7.68
C LYS A 414 15.42 -8.67 -7.88
N ASP A 415 15.20 -9.46 -6.82
CA ASP A 415 15.23 -10.93 -6.89
C ASP A 415 13.85 -11.59 -6.71
N SER A 416 12.81 -10.83 -6.37
CA SER A 416 11.41 -11.28 -6.28
C SER A 416 10.92 -12.03 -7.53
N GLY A 417 11.20 -11.48 -8.72
CA GLY A 417 10.81 -12.08 -10.01
C GLY A 417 11.50 -13.42 -10.26
N VAL A 418 12.80 -13.50 -9.97
CA VAL A 418 13.59 -14.75 -10.12
C VAL A 418 13.13 -15.81 -9.13
N ARG A 419 12.88 -15.43 -7.87
CA ARG A 419 12.35 -16.36 -6.84
C ARG A 419 10.96 -16.88 -7.18
N SER A 420 10.06 -16.01 -7.65
CA SER A 420 8.72 -16.39 -8.09
C SER A 420 8.76 -17.31 -9.32
N GLY A 421 9.59 -16.96 -10.32
CA GLY A 421 9.80 -17.79 -11.51
C GLY A 421 10.40 -19.15 -11.17
N LEU A 422 11.31 -19.22 -10.19
CA LEU A 422 11.88 -20.47 -9.70
C LEU A 422 10.81 -21.36 -9.06
N LEU A 423 9.92 -20.80 -8.23
CA LEU A 423 8.84 -21.57 -7.61
C LEU A 423 7.87 -22.14 -8.65
N ASN A 424 7.51 -21.35 -9.67
CA ASN A 424 6.66 -21.82 -10.76
C ASN A 424 7.34 -22.94 -11.57
N THR A 425 8.62 -22.76 -11.89
CA THR A 425 9.46 -23.77 -12.55
C THR A 425 9.48 -25.07 -11.74
N THR A 426 9.74 -24.96 -10.43
CA THR A 426 9.77 -26.09 -9.50
C THR A 426 8.42 -26.79 -9.37
N GLN A 427 7.32 -26.04 -9.37
CA GLN A 427 5.98 -26.60 -9.39
C GLN A 427 5.78 -27.49 -10.62
N GLN A 428 6.09 -27.00 -11.82
CA GLN A 428 5.89 -27.77 -13.07
C GLN A 428 6.82 -28.97 -13.18
N ILE A 429 8.08 -28.82 -12.78
CA ILE A 429 9.06 -29.92 -12.75
C ILE A 429 8.67 -30.97 -11.71
N GLY A 430 8.27 -30.55 -10.50
CA GLY A 430 7.81 -31.45 -9.44
C GLY A 430 6.57 -32.25 -9.86
N SER A 431 5.62 -31.58 -10.51
CA SER A 431 4.45 -32.20 -11.13
C SER A 431 4.84 -33.26 -12.17
N ALA A 432 5.78 -32.94 -13.07
CA ALA A 432 6.23 -33.86 -14.11
C ALA A 432 6.98 -35.08 -13.56
N ILE A 433 7.92 -34.86 -12.62
CA ILE A 433 8.69 -35.94 -11.98
C ILE A 433 7.76 -36.82 -11.15
N GLY A 434 6.84 -36.22 -10.39
CA GLY A 434 5.84 -36.95 -9.61
C GLY A 434 5.03 -37.90 -10.47
N LEU A 435 4.48 -37.40 -11.57
CA LEU A 435 3.75 -38.24 -12.53
C LEU A 435 4.65 -39.29 -13.18
N ALA A 436 5.88 -38.93 -13.56
CA ALA A 436 6.84 -39.85 -14.16
C ALA A 436 7.24 -41.02 -13.26
N VAL A 437 7.18 -40.85 -11.94
CA VAL A 437 7.44 -41.93 -10.97
C VAL A 437 6.15 -42.72 -10.68
N LEU A 438 5.05 -42.02 -10.42
CA LEU A 438 3.82 -42.64 -9.92
C LEU A 438 3.07 -43.43 -11.01
N ALA A 439 3.09 -43.00 -12.26
CA ALA A 439 2.41 -43.71 -13.35
C ALA A 439 3.09 -45.07 -13.69
N PRO A 440 4.42 -45.18 -13.84
CA PRO A 440 5.08 -46.48 -13.99
C PRO A 440 4.95 -47.38 -12.78
N VAL A 441 4.92 -46.85 -11.55
CA VAL A 441 4.63 -47.65 -10.34
C VAL A 441 3.26 -48.31 -10.46
N ALA A 442 2.23 -47.55 -10.86
CA ALA A 442 0.91 -48.13 -11.09
C ALA A 442 0.94 -49.20 -12.18
N ALA A 443 1.54 -48.90 -13.33
CA ALA A 443 1.61 -49.81 -14.47
C ALA A 443 2.34 -51.12 -14.14
N ASN A 444 3.49 -51.06 -13.47
CA ASN A 444 4.29 -52.24 -13.11
C ASN A 444 3.56 -53.16 -12.13
N VAL A 445 2.85 -52.58 -11.15
CA VAL A 445 2.04 -53.36 -10.19
C VAL A 445 0.85 -54.00 -10.91
N THR A 446 0.18 -53.26 -11.80
CA THR A 446 -0.89 -53.80 -12.65
C THR A 446 -0.41 -54.94 -13.54
N GLU A 447 0.73 -54.80 -14.22
CA GLU A 447 1.29 -55.85 -15.06
C GLU A 447 1.69 -57.09 -14.24
N SER A 448 2.28 -56.89 -13.05
CA SER A 448 2.59 -57.97 -12.12
C SER A 448 1.33 -58.71 -11.67
N ALA A 449 0.26 -58.01 -11.31
CA ALA A 449 -1.02 -58.61 -10.92
C ALA A 449 -1.68 -59.37 -12.08
N LEU A 450 -1.67 -58.81 -13.29
CA LEU A 450 -2.13 -59.49 -14.51
C LEU A 450 -1.33 -60.77 -14.78
N SER A 451 -0.01 -60.73 -14.60
CA SER A 451 0.85 -61.91 -14.79
C SER A 451 0.57 -63.03 -13.77
N ARG A 452 0.00 -62.69 -12.60
CA ARG A 452 -0.48 -63.64 -11.58
C ARG A 452 -1.89 -64.17 -11.86
N GLY A 453 -2.54 -63.73 -12.93
CA GLY A 453 -3.88 -64.17 -13.34
C GLY A 453 -5.03 -63.41 -12.69
N GLU A 454 -4.78 -62.23 -12.10
CA GLU A 454 -5.84 -61.37 -11.56
C GLU A 454 -6.67 -60.72 -12.69
N THR A 455 -7.91 -60.31 -12.40
CA THR A 455 -8.75 -59.62 -13.39
C THR A 455 -8.21 -58.21 -13.66
N THR A 456 -8.45 -57.68 -14.87
CA THR A 456 -7.96 -56.34 -15.26
C THR A 456 -8.40 -55.24 -14.30
N VAL A 457 -9.63 -55.31 -13.81
CA VAL A 457 -10.21 -54.33 -12.87
C VAL A 457 -9.46 -54.33 -11.53
N VAL A 458 -9.19 -55.52 -10.97
CA VAL A 458 -8.46 -55.67 -9.71
C VAL A 458 -6.99 -55.25 -9.89
N ALA A 459 -6.35 -55.71 -10.96
CA ALA A 459 -4.95 -55.37 -11.25
C ALA A 459 -4.73 -53.86 -11.44
N LEU A 460 -5.65 -53.16 -12.12
CA LEU A 460 -5.61 -51.70 -12.26
C LEU A 460 -5.77 -51.01 -10.90
N THR A 461 -6.72 -51.48 -10.09
CA THR A 461 -6.99 -50.93 -8.76
C THR A 461 -5.77 -51.05 -7.85
N ASP A 462 -5.13 -52.22 -7.78
CA ASP A 462 -3.91 -52.46 -7.01
C ASP A 462 -2.76 -51.53 -7.45
N GLY A 463 -2.62 -51.32 -8.76
CA GLY A 463 -1.65 -50.38 -9.31
C GLY A 463 -1.90 -48.95 -8.85
N PHE A 464 -3.14 -48.48 -8.94
CA PHE A 464 -3.51 -47.14 -8.48
C PHE A 464 -3.32 -46.97 -6.97
N GLN A 465 -3.74 -47.94 -6.16
CA GLN A 465 -3.54 -47.93 -4.71
C GLN A 465 -2.06 -47.78 -4.35
N MET A 466 -1.19 -48.58 -4.98
CA MET A 466 0.24 -48.53 -4.71
C MET A 466 0.84 -47.17 -5.11
N ALA A 467 0.45 -46.62 -6.26
CA ALA A 467 0.88 -45.29 -6.66
C ALA A 467 0.42 -44.23 -5.65
N PHE A 468 -0.84 -44.23 -5.23
CA PHE A 468 -1.33 -43.29 -4.22
C PHE A 468 -0.61 -43.44 -2.87
N LEU A 469 -0.23 -44.66 -2.48
CA LEU A 469 0.56 -44.91 -1.28
C LEU A 469 1.98 -44.33 -1.39
N VAL A 470 2.64 -44.46 -2.54
CA VAL A 470 3.92 -43.78 -2.80
C VAL A 470 3.74 -42.26 -2.77
N GLY A 471 2.66 -41.76 -3.37
CA GLY A 471 2.28 -40.33 -3.32
C GLY A 471 2.13 -39.83 -1.88
N PHE A 472 1.44 -40.58 -1.02
CA PHE A 472 1.35 -40.30 0.41
C PHE A 472 2.73 -40.22 1.06
N GLY A 473 3.63 -41.17 0.76
CA GLY A 473 5.01 -41.15 1.24
C GLY A 473 5.77 -39.87 0.83
N THR A 474 5.61 -39.42 -0.42
CA THR A 474 6.23 -38.16 -0.88
C THR A 474 5.69 -36.93 -0.13
N MET A 475 4.40 -36.91 0.17
CA MET A 475 3.78 -35.82 0.94
C MET A 475 4.25 -35.82 2.40
N VAL A 476 4.38 -36.99 3.03
CA VAL A 476 4.94 -37.12 4.38
C VAL A 476 6.39 -36.63 4.40
N ALA A 477 7.19 -36.99 3.41
CA ALA A 477 8.56 -36.49 3.28
C ALA A 477 8.60 -34.97 3.12
N ALA A 478 7.72 -34.40 2.29
CA ALA A 478 7.58 -32.95 2.14
C ALA A 478 7.23 -32.29 3.48
N MET A 479 6.31 -32.88 4.26
CA MET A 479 5.87 -32.35 5.55
C MET A 479 7.01 -32.40 6.58
N LEU A 480 7.78 -33.49 6.63
CA LEU A 480 8.96 -33.59 7.50
C LEU A 480 10.00 -32.52 7.13
N LEU A 481 10.27 -32.32 5.84
CA LEU A 481 11.17 -31.25 5.39
C LEU A 481 10.63 -29.86 5.73
N ALA A 482 9.33 -29.62 5.60
CA ALA A 482 8.72 -28.36 6.03
C ALA A 482 8.88 -28.13 7.54
N VAL A 483 8.77 -29.19 8.37
CA VAL A 483 8.98 -29.11 9.82
C VAL A 483 10.44 -28.80 10.17
N PHE A 484 11.41 -29.54 9.61
CA PHE A 484 12.81 -29.49 10.04
C PHE A 484 13.71 -28.54 9.25
N ALA A 485 13.38 -28.30 7.97
CA ALA A 485 14.26 -27.61 7.05
C ALA A 485 13.85 -26.16 6.76
N VAL A 486 12.53 -25.89 6.72
CA VAL A 486 11.96 -24.55 6.50
C VAL A 486 11.84 -23.80 7.83
N GLU A 487 12.30 -22.55 7.89
CA GLU A 487 12.20 -21.70 9.08
C GLU A 487 10.87 -20.92 9.08
N SER A 488 10.31 -20.68 10.28
CA SER A 488 9.10 -19.87 10.45
C SER A 488 9.35 -18.44 9.99
N GLU A 489 8.32 -17.77 9.46
CA GLU A 489 8.37 -16.39 8.99
C GLU A 489 8.34 -15.45 10.22
N VAL A 490 9.32 -15.59 11.11
CA VAL A 490 9.72 -14.44 11.93
C VAL A 490 10.36 -13.52 10.91
N PRO A 491 9.81 -12.32 10.66
CA PRO A 491 10.51 -11.35 9.85
C PRO A 491 11.87 -11.18 10.51
N LYS A 492 12.94 -11.59 9.81
CA LYS A 492 14.11 -10.75 9.89
C LYS A 492 13.57 -9.43 9.35
N THR A 493 13.43 -8.45 10.24
CA THR A 493 13.50 -7.04 9.86
C THR A 493 14.39 -6.95 8.63
N ALA A 494 13.91 -6.26 7.59
CA ALA A 494 14.49 -6.19 6.24
C ALA A 494 16.01 -6.41 6.26
N PRO A 495 16.61 -7.13 5.28
CA PRO A 495 18.04 -7.45 5.26
C PRO A 495 18.84 -6.32 5.89
N ASP A 496 19.78 -6.56 6.82
CA ASP A 496 20.47 -5.48 7.57
C ASP A 496 21.05 -4.37 6.65
N SER A 497 21.19 -4.64 5.35
CA SER A 497 21.54 -3.73 4.27
C SER A 497 20.42 -2.82 3.71
N LEU A 498 19.14 -3.08 3.99
CA LEU A 498 17.94 -2.40 3.48
C LEU A 498 17.11 -1.74 4.60
N ASP A 499 17.29 -2.18 5.84
CA ASP A 499 16.84 -1.42 7.00
C ASP A 499 17.90 -0.35 7.32
N ALA A 500 17.74 0.87 6.79
CA ALA A 500 18.63 1.98 7.09
C ALA A 500 18.54 2.42 8.58
N THR A 501 17.49 2.00 9.31
CA THR A 501 17.42 2.17 10.77
C THR A 501 18.26 1.12 11.53
N SER A 502 18.61 0.02 10.85
CA SER A 502 19.65 -0.93 11.27
C SER A 502 21.03 -0.64 10.69
N SER A 503 21.10 0.11 9.57
CA SER A 503 22.36 0.64 9.09
C SER A 503 22.96 1.42 10.25
N THR A 504 24.16 1.00 10.63
CA THR A 504 24.96 1.78 11.56
C THR A 504 24.95 3.20 11.00
N PRO A 505 24.62 4.25 11.79
CA PRO A 505 24.59 5.61 11.28
C PRO A 505 25.84 5.83 10.44
N PRO A 506 25.72 6.42 9.23
CA PRO A 506 26.80 6.46 8.26
C PRO A 506 28.05 7.02 8.95
N SER A 507 29.02 6.12 9.14
CA SER A 507 30.32 6.34 9.78
C SER A 507 30.33 6.71 11.28
N ARG A 508 31.40 6.27 11.96
CA ARG A 508 31.80 6.74 13.30
C ARG A 508 32.11 8.24 13.36
N ARG A 509 32.12 8.98 12.23
CA ARG A 509 32.47 10.39 12.10
C ARG A 509 31.45 11.14 11.26
N VAL A 510 30.53 11.83 11.93
CA VAL A 510 29.65 12.79 11.27
C VAL A 510 30.51 13.88 10.64
N ASP A 511 30.30 14.17 9.35
CA ASP A 511 30.90 15.33 8.70
C ASP A 511 30.38 16.60 9.38
N GLN A 512 31.27 17.42 9.93
CA GLN A 512 30.91 18.66 10.64
C GLN A 512 31.17 19.91 9.78
N THR A 513 31.51 19.73 8.50
CA THR A 513 31.77 20.84 7.59
C THR A 513 30.57 21.78 7.55
N GLY A 514 30.80 23.08 7.82
CA GLY A 514 29.76 24.10 7.85
C GLY A 514 28.70 23.93 8.96
N ALA A 515 28.95 23.12 9.99
CA ALA A 515 27.98 22.89 11.08
C ALA A 515 28.14 23.83 12.29
N ALA A 516 29.35 24.34 12.54
CA ALA A 516 29.65 25.14 13.72
C ALA A 516 29.21 26.60 13.56
N ASP A 517 28.70 27.21 14.62
CA ASP A 517 28.30 28.62 14.71
C ASP A 517 27.41 29.10 13.54
N PRO A 518 26.31 28.39 13.20
CA PRO A 518 25.45 28.79 12.09
C PRO A 518 24.73 30.11 12.39
N ASP A 519 24.38 30.87 11.34
CA ASP A 519 23.56 32.07 11.50
C ASP A 519 22.17 31.71 12.05
N PHE A 520 21.59 30.62 11.54
CA PHE A 520 20.28 30.10 11.94
C PHE A 520 20.37 28.62 12.34
N LEU A 521 19.82 28.25 13.50
CA LEU A 521 19.66 26.87 13.95
C LEU A 521 18.18 26.53 14.14
N ALA A 522 17.67 25.61 13.34
CA ALA A 522 16.36 25.00 13.50
C ALA A 522 16.45 23.72 14.35
N VAL A 523 15.74 23.71 15.48
CA VAL A 523 15.64 22.57 16.39
C VAL A 523 14.23 21.98 16.25
N GLY A 524 14.14 20.83 15.57
CA GLY A 524 12.91 20.21 15.06
C GLY A 524 12.59 20.68 13.64
N LEU A 525 12.56 19.78 12.64
CA LEU A 525 12.38 20.13 11.23
C LEU A 525 10.91 20.13 10.77
N GLY A 526 10.00 20.67 11.57
CA GLY A 526 8.62 20.92 11.13
C GLY A 526 8.52 21.96 10.01
N GLY A 527 7.34 22.08 9.38
CA GLY A 527 7.10 23.04 8.30
C GLY A 527 7.50 24.48 8.65
N ALA A 528 7.20 24.93 9.87
CA ALA A 528 7.58 26.27 10.35
C ALA A 528 9.10 26.50 10.28
N ASN A 529 9.89 25.55 10.77
CA ASN A 529 11.34 25.64 10.81
C ASN A 529 11.97 25.44 9.43
N MET A 530 11.45 24.54 8.60
CA MET A 530 11.93 24.38 7.23
C MET A 530 11.68 25.64 6.40
N MET A 531 10.50 26.26 6.51
CA MET A 531 10.23 27.56 5.88
C MET A 531 11.14 28.67 6.41
N ALA A 532 11.39 28.73 7.72
CA ALA A 532 12.32 29.69 8.31
C ALA A 532 13.77 29.47 7.85
N MET A 533 14.20 28.22 7.66
CA MET A 533 15.49 27.88 7.06
C MET A 533 15.57 28.39 5.63
N LEU A 534 14.54 28.16 4.80
CA LEU A 534 14.49 28.64 3.42
C LEU A 534 14.59 30.17 3.34
N TRP A 535 13.83 30.89 4.18
CA TRP A 535 13.96 32.35 4.29
C TRP A 535 15.37 32.79 4.69
N SER A 536 15.98 32.10 5.65
CA SER A 536 17.35 32.39 6.10
C SER A 536 18.36 32.18 4.96
N VAL A 537 18.25 31.07 4.22
CA VAL A 537 19.12 30.77 3.08
C VAL A 537 18.89 31.77 1.94
N ALA A 538 17.64 32.12 1.63
CA ALA A 538 17.31 33.14 0.62
C ALA A 538 17.88 34.53 0.99
N MET A 539 18.02 34.83 2.28
CA MET A 539 18.66 36.05 2.79
C MET A 539 20.19 35.96 2.88
N GLY A 540 20.80 34.85 2.45
CA GLY A 540 22.27 34.69 2.47
C GLY A 540 22.82 34.24 3.82
N ARG A 541 22.00 33.64 4.69
CA ARG A 541 22.39 33.14 6.01
C ARG A 541 22.60 31.64 5.98
N ARG A 542 23.63 31.17 6.68
CA ARG A 542 23.90 29.74 6.84
C ARG A 542 22.95 29.14 7.86
N SER A 543 22.25 28.08 7.47
CA SER A 543 21.26 27.42 8.33
C SER A 543 21.66 25.99 8.69
N VAL A 544 21.40 25.57 9.92
CA VAL A 544 21.56 24.19 10.37
C VAL A 544 20.21 23.70 10.87
N GLY A 545 19.81 22.52 10.42
CA GLY A 545 18.60 21.83 10.84
C GLY A 545 18.93 20.60 11.66
N VAL A 546 18.30 20.45 12.82
CA VAL A 546 18.43 19.25 13.67
C VAL A 546 17.06 18.61 13.83
N GLU A 547 16.93 17.36 13.39
CA GLU A 547 15.64 16.65 13.43
C GLU A 547 15.43 15.92 14.75
N LEU A 548 14.57 16.46 15.60
CA LEU A 548 14.15 15.80 16.83
C LEU A 548 13.06 14.74 16.66
N ARG A 549 12.49 14.58 15.46
CA ARG A 549 11.35 13.68 15.20
C ARG A 549 11.73 12.52 14.26
N GLY A 550 12.10 11.39 14.84
CA GLY A 550 11.73 10.06 14.31
C GLY A 550 10.36 9.61 14.83
N ASP A 551 9.47 10.56 15.17
CA ASP A 551 8.07 10.25 15.44
C ASP A 551 7.49 10.46 14.06
N PRO A 552 6.63 9.56 13.56
CA PRO A 552 6.02 9.80 12.27
C PRO A 552 5.39 11.19 12.33
N TYR A 553 5.94 12.18 11.59
CA TYR A 553 5.15 13.24 10.98
C TYR A 553 3.82 12.63 10.69
N LEU A 554 2.79 13.27 11.23
CA LEU A 554 1.40 13.15 10.86
C LEU A 554 1.35 12.67 9.41
N THR A 555 1.33 11.35 9.27
CA THR A 555 0.79 10.78 8.08
C THR A 555 -0.64 11.22 8.27
N LEU A 556 -1.02 12.16 7.41
CA LEU A 556 -2.38 12.31 6.96
C LEU A 556 -3.24 13.34 7.71
N THR A 557 -3.00 14.61 7.43
CA THR A 557 -4.08 15.61 7.35
C THR A 557 -3.94 16.35 6.03
N GLN A 558 -5.03 16.46 5.28
CA GLN A 558 -5.11 17.47 4.24
C GLN A 558 -5.16 18.83 4.91
N TRP A 559 -4.26 19.73 4.53
CA TRP A 559 -4.27 21.10 5.00
C TRP A 559 -5.05 21.98 4.01
N LYS A 560 -5.95 22.76 4.58
CA LYS A 560 -6.51 23.94 3.93
C LYS A 560 -5.54 25.08 4.18
N VAL A 561 -4.91 25.57 3.12
CA VAL A 561 -3.90 26.63 3.23
C VAL A 561 -4.34 27.85 2.43
N SER A 562 -4.02 29.02 2.96
CA SER A 562 -4.29 30.29 2.29
C SER A 562 -3.41 30.43 1.05
N ALA A 563 -3.73 31.38 0.18
CA ALA A 563 -2.90 31.70 -0.98
C ALA A 563 -1.47 32.12 -0.57
N ASP A 564 -1.30 32.66 0.64
CA ASP A 564 -0.03 33.16 1.15
C ASP A 564 1.08 32.09 1.16
N ILE A 565 0.74 30.79 1.31
CA ILE A 565 1.77 29.75 1.26
C ILE A 565 2.46 29.72 -0.12
N TYR A 566 1.69 29.87 -1.20
CA TYR A 566 2.21 29.94 -2.56
C TYR A 566 3.06 31.19 -2.74
N HIS A 567 2.60 32.35 -2.26
CA HIS A 567 3.36 33.60 -2.33
C HIS A 567 4.68 33.52 -1.58
N HIS A 568 4.71 32.88 -0.41
CA HIS A 568 5.95 32.67 0.34
C HIS A 568 6.94 31.81 -0.45
N LEU A 569 6.49 30.70 -1.04
CA LEU A 569 7.35 29.84 -1.87
C LEU A 569 7.87 30.58 -3.10
N ALA A 570 7.01 31.30 -3.82
CA ALA A 570 7.39 32.04 -5.02
C ALA A 570 8.39 33.18 -4.72
N VAL A 571 8.23 33.91 -3.61
CA VAL A 571 9.19 34.94 -3.20
C VAL A 571 10.52 34.33 -2.76
N ILE A 572 10.50 33.18 -2.07
CA ILE A 572 11.72 32.44 -1.74
C ILE A 572 12.45 32.02 -3.03
N ASP A 573 11.75 31.42 -4.00
CA ASP A 573 12.34 31.02 -5.28
C ASP A 573 13.01 32.22 -5.97
N ARG A 574 12.30 33.35 -6.05
CA ARG A 574 12.83 34.57 -6.64
C ARG A 574 14.10 35.07 -5.95
N LEU A 575 14.08 35.16 -4.61
CA LEU A 575 15.26 35.60 -3.84
C LEU A 575 16.43 34.62 -3.99
N MET A 576 16.16 33.32 -4.08
CA MET A 576 17.18 32.31 -4.35
C MET A 576 17.81 32.50 -5.73
N VAL A 577 17.01 32.77 -6.77
CA VAL A 577 17.51 33.08 -8.13
C VAL A 577 18.33 34.36 -8.14
N GLU A 578 17.78 35.45 -7.59
CA GLU A 578 18.45 36.76 -7.59
C GLU A 578 19.80 36.73 -6.86
N ARG A 579 19.89 35.96 -5.76
CA ARG A 579 21.10 35.90 -4.93
C ARG A 579 22.15 34.91 -5.45
N TYR A 580 21.74 33.71 -5.84
CA TYR A 580 22.66 32.61 -6.15
C TYR A 580 22.79 32.32 -7.65
N GLY A 581 21.87 32.82 -8.47
CA GLY A 581 21.76 32.50 -9.89
C GLY A 581 21.07 31.16 -10.14
N GLU A 582 20.49 30.99 -11.33
CA GLU A 582 19.71 29.78 -11.71
C GLU A 582 20.52 28.48 -11.62
N GLU A 583 21.82 28.52 -11.88
CA GLU A 583 22.70 27.35 -11.83
C GLU A 583 22.95 26.83 -10.40
N ALA A 584 22.73 27.67 -9.39
CA ALA A 584 22.98 27.35 -7.98
C ALA A 584 21.69 27.01 -7.20
N ILE A 585 20.56 26.87 -7.90
CA ILE A 585 19.29 26.39 -7.36
C ILE A 585 19.19 24.87 -7.52
N PRO A 586 18.58 24.16 -6.53
CA PRO A 586 18.23 22.76 -6.66
C PRO A 586 17.57 22.39 -8.00
N ARG A 587 17.88 21.19 -8.47
CA ARG A 587 17.22 20.59 -9.64
C ARG A 587 16.45 19.35 -9.20
N ARG A 588 15.33 19.12 -9.87
CA ARG A 588 14.56 17.88 -9.80
C ARG A 588 15.41 16.74 -10.37
N PHE A 589 15.04 15.49 -10.07
CA PHE A 589 15.77 14.32 -10.57
C PHE A 589 15.69 14.16 -12.11
N ASP A 590 14.69 14.77 -12.75
CA ASP A 590 14.56 14.86 -14.21
C ASP A 590 15.44 15.97 -14.84
N GLY A 591 16.17 16.74 -14.01
CA GLY A 591 17.06 17.82 -14.43
C GLY A 591 16.38 19.19 -14.58
N LYS A 592 15.06 19.30 -14.46
CA LYS A 592 14.36 20.60 -14.45
C LYS A 592 14.73 21.40 -13.17
N PRO A 593 14.69 22.74 -13.20
CA PRO A 593 14.79 23.54 -11.97
C PRO A 593 13.72 23.10 -10.95
N PHE A 594 14.11 22.96 -9.69
CA PHE A 594 13.17 22.64 -8.61
C PHE A 594 12.58 23.94 -8.07
N ILE A 595 11.66 24.56 -8.79
CA ILE A 595 10.99 25.79 -8.34
C ILE A 595 9.87 25.40 -7.36
N LEU A 596 9.97 25.87 -6.11
CA LEU A 596 9.03 25.50 -5.03
C LEU A 596 7.59 25.91 -5.36
N GLY A 597 7.39 27.12 -5.89
CA GLY A 597 6.08 27.65 -6.27
C GLY A 597 5.40 26.79 -7.35
N GLU A 598 6.13 26.41 -8.40
CA GLU A 598 5.63 25.58 -9.51
C GLU A 598 5.33 24.14 -9.07
N VAL A 599 6.17 23.56 -8.20
CA VAL A 599 5.93 22.23 -7.65
C VAL A 599 4.74 22.25 -6.67
N PHE A 600 4.54 23.36 -5.95
CA PHE A 600 3.38 23.56 -5.08
C PHE A 600 2.09 23.72 -5.88
N TYR A 601 2.04 24.65 -6.83
CA TYR A 601 0.84 24.91 -7.61
C TYR A 601 1.19 25.43 -9.01
N ASN A 602 0.59 24.83 -10.04
CA ASN A 602 0.72 25.26 -11.42
C ASN A 602 -0.67 25.23 -12.11
N PRO A 603 -1.18 26.36 -12.61
CA PRO A 603 -2.49 26.42 -13.27
C PRO A 603 -2.53 25.69 -14.63
N ASP A 604 -1.38 25.46 -15.26
CA ASP A 604 -1.27 24.77 -16.56
C ASP A 604 -0.95 23.27 -16.41
N ALA A 605 -0.83 22.76 -15.17
CA ALA A 605 -0.70 21.32 -14.94
C ALA A 605 -1.94 20.59 -15.49
N GLU A 606 -1.78 19.35 -16.00
CA GLU A 606 -2.95 18.56 -16.40
C GLU A 606 -3.90 18.41 -15.20
N ASP A 607 -5.03 19.12 -15.24
CA ASP A 607 -6.09 19.06 -14.24
C ASP A 607 -6.41 17.58 -13.92
N GLY A 608 -6.21 17.19 -12.67
CA GLY A 608 -6.64 15.91 -12.14
C GLY A 608 -5.61 14.76 -12.12
N SER A 609 -4.30 15.00 -12.25
CA SER A 609 -3.30 13.93 -12.02
C SER A 609 -2.61 14.01 -10.65
N GLU A 610 -3.03 13.07 -9.79
CA GLU A 610 -2.44 12.67 -8.51
C GLU A 610 -0.92 12.48 -8.61
N ALA A 611 -0.14 13.36 -7.97
CA ALA A 611 1.30 13.20 -7.92
C ALA A 611 1.83 13.45 -6.52
N ARG A 612 2.45 12.43 -5.93
CA ARG A 612 3.22 12.60 -4.69
C ARG A 612 4.37 13.56 -4.94
N ALA A 613 4.81 14.26 -3.90
CA ALA A 613 5.96 15.16 -4.01
C ALA A 613 7.15 14.44 -4.68
N ASP A 614 7.50 13.23 -4.22
CA ASP A 614 8.57 12.42 -4.80
C ASP A 614 8.32 12.04 -6.28
N GLU A 615 7.07 11.83 -6.72
CA GLU A 615 6.74 11.51 -8.11
C GLU A 615 6.93 12.71 -9.02
N ILE A 616 6.56 13.90 -8.56
CA ILE A 616 6.85 15.17 -9.23
C ILE A 616 8.36 15.35 -9.28
N LEU A 617 9.06 15.27 -8.15
CA LEU A 617 10.51 15.46 -8.11
C LEU A 617 11.26 14.47 -9.00
N CYS A 618 10.75 13.24 -9.17
CA CYS A 618 11.30 12.21 -10.07
C CYS A 618 10.93 12.39 -11.56
N GLY A 619 10.09 13.37 -11.91
CA GLY A 619 9.59 13.58 -13.27
C GLY A 619 8.63 12.49 -13.74
N TRP A 620 8.00 11.78 -12.82
CA TRP A 620 7.03 10.71 -13.12
C TRP A 620 5.62 11.26 -13.36
N ALA A 621 5.36 12.45 -12.85
CA ALA A 621 4.13 13.19 -13.06
C ALA A 621 4.46 14.65 -13.40
N ASP A 622 3.72 15.19 -14.35
CA ASP A 622 3.76 16.62 -14.72
C ASP A 622 2.56 17.30 -14.05
N SER A 623 2.65 17.44 -12.72
CA SER A 623 1.60 17.91 -11.82
C SER A 623 2.18 18.68 -10.63
N CYS A 624 1.33 19.16 -9.72
CA CYS A 624 1.66 19.92 -8.52
C CYS A 624 1.05 19.28 -7.24
N ILE A 625 1.62 19.59 -6.07
CA ILE A 625 1.16 19.00 -4.79
C ILE A 625 -0.07 19.69 -4.17
N GLY A 626 -0.34 20.94 -4.57
CA GLY A 626 -1.46 21.74 -4.13
C GLY A 626 -2.55 21.78 -5.21
N GLY A 627 -3.79 21.51 -4.80
CA GLY A 627 -4.98 21.67 -5.64
C GLY A 627 -5.78 22.90 -5.24
N HIS A 628 -6.42 23.55 -6.21
CA HIS A 628 -7.33 24.66 -5.95
C HIS A 628 -8.67 24.14 -5.40
N VAL A 629 -9.25 24.85 -4.44
CA VAL A 629 -10.59 24.53 -3.92
C VAL A 629 -11.63 25.29 -4.74
N GLU A 630 -12.39 24.59 -5.58
CA GLU A 630 -13.38 25.22 -6.47
C GLU A 630 -14.72 25.48 -5.78
N THR A 631 -15.18 24.56 -4.92
CA THR A 631 -16.47 24.70 -4.20
C THR A 631 -16.32 24.35 -2.73
N ALA A 632 -16.75 25.25 -1.84
CA ALA A 632 -16.85 25.01 -0.41
C ALA A 632 -18.32 24.97 0.02
N GLU A 633 -18.75 23.82 0.54
CA GLU A 633 -20.10 23.57 1.05
C GLU A 633 -20.09 23.69 2.58
N PHE A 634 -20.90 24.61 3.11
CA PHE A 634 -21.12 24.78 4.54
C PHE A 634 -22.56 24.42 4.88
N VAL A 635 -22.73 23.45 5.78
CA VAL A 635 -24.03 22.93 6.21
C VAL A 635 -24.26 23.32 7.66
N ASP A 636 -25.28 24.12 7.92
CA ASP A 636 -25.74 24.44 9.27
C ASP A 636 -27.01 23.65 9.57
N ASP A 637 -26.85 22.54 10.29
CA ASP A 637 -27.92 21.65 10.78
C ASP A 637 -28.25 21.93 12.25
N ARG A 638 -27.99 23.15 12.75
CA ARG A 638 -28.37 23.52 14.11
C ARG A 638 -29.88 23.69 14.23
N TRP A 639 -30.40 23.37 15.40
CA TRP A 639 -31.81 23.60 15.71
C TRP A 639 -32.09 25.09 15.82
N MET A 640 -33.20 25.53 15.22
CA MET A 640 -33.69 26.91 15.29
C MET A 640 -35.10 26.86 15.85
N ASP A 641 -35.38 27.64 16.89
CA ASP A 641 -36.69 27.70 17.57
C ASP A 641 -37.24 26.32 17.99
N GLY A 642 -36.35 25.40 18.40
CA GLY A 642 -36.74 24.06 18.85
C GLY A 642 -37.16 23.09 17.75
N GLN A 643 -36.83 23.38 16.48
CA GLN A 643 -37.07 22.50 15.34
C GLN A 643 -35.75 22.20 14.58
N PRO A 644 -35.62 21.00 13.97
CA PRO A 644 -34.52 20.72 13.05
C PRO A 644 -34.54 21.71 11.89
N HIS A 645 -33.41 22.37 11.65
CA HIS A 645 -33.23 23.32 10.55
C HIS A 645 -31.98 22.95 9.76
N ARG A 646 -31.97 23.23 8.45
CA ARG A 646 -30.81 23.02 7.57
C ARG A 646 -30.65 24.24 6.67
N THR A 647 -29.49 24.88 6.73
CA THR A 647 -29.05 25.87 5.74
C THR A 647 -27.79 25.38 5.05
N VAL A 648 -27.76 25.44 3.71
CA VAL A 648 -26.60 25.08 2.90
C VAL A 648 -26.09 26.32 2.20
N THR A 649 -24.83 26.68 2.47
CA THR A 649 -24.12 27.77 1.78
C THR A 649 -23.05 27.16 0.88
N MET A 650 -23.10 27.47 -0.41
CA MET A 650 -22.06 27.11 -1.37
C MET A 650 -21.25 28.36 -1.70
N GLU A 651 -19.94 28.29 -1.53
CA GLU A 651 -19.00 29.36 -1.88
C GLU A 651 -18.03 28.86 -2.95
N ASN A 652 -17.69 29.72 -3.91
CA ASN A 652 -16.68 29.44 -4.94
C ASN A 652 -15.47 30.35 -4.69
N PRO A 653 -14.41 29.86 -4.03
CA PRO A 653 -13.22 30.67 -3.79
C PRO A 653 -12.63 31.16 -5.11
N PRO A 654 -12.23 32.43 -5.22
CA PRO A 654 -11.57 32.90 -6.43
C PRO A 654 -10.21 32.22 -6.60
N ALA A 655 -9.78 32.04 -7.85
CA ALA A 655 -8.43 31.57 -8.16
C ALA A 655 -7.39 32.49 -7.50
N PRO A 656 -6.35 31.94 -6.87
CA PRO A 656 -5.34 32.73 -6.16
C PRO A 656 -4.54 33.59 -7.15
N SER A 657 -4.19 34.81 -6.73
CA SER A 657 -3.34 35.69 -7.55
C SER A 657 -1.97 35.07 -7.74
N MET A 658 -1.55 34.96 -9.00
CA MET A 658 -0.20 34.49 -9.36
C MET A 658 0.85 35.60 -9.26
N GLU A 659 0.42 36.86 -9.08
CA GLU A 659 1.34 37.97 -8.79
C GLU A 659 1.95 37.81 -7.39
N HIS A 660 3.27 37.95 -7.31
CA HIS A 660 4.02 37.75 -6.07
C HIS A 660 5.17 38.77 -5.96
N GLY A 661 5.33 39.33 -4.76
CA GLY A 661 6.33 40.34 -4.44
C GLY A 661 6.64 40.40 -2.94
N PRO A 662 7.68 41.13 -2.50
CA PRO A 662 8.00 41.28 -1.08
C PRO A 662 6.82 41.80 -0.23
N GLU A 663 5.89 42.52 -0.84
CA GLU A 663 4.65 43.03 -0.26
C GLU A 663 3.55 41.97 -0.09
N THR A 664 3.63 40.84 -0.81
CA THR A 664 2.63 39.76 -0.74
C THR A 664 2.93 38.75 0.36
N VAL A 665 4.00 38.95 1.14
CA VAL A 665 4.42 38.06 2.23
C VAL A 665 4.46 38.79 3.57
N GLY A 666 4.19 38.06 4.66
CA GLY A 666 4.29 38.62 6.01
C GLY A 666 3.11 39.51 6.44
N ARG A 667 1.93 39.31 5.85
CA ARG A 667 0.66 39.90 6.29
C ARG A 667 0.37 39.63 7.77
N ALA A 668 -0.55 40.39 8.35
CA ALA A 668 -1.05 40.11 9.70
C ALA A 668 -1.84 38.80 9.68
N MET A 669 -1.60 37.92 10.67
CA MET A 669 -2.27 36.61 10.69
C MET A 669 -3.79 36.73 10.85
N ASP A 670 -4.32 37.80 11.45
CA ASP A 670 -5.76 38.07 11.51
C ASP A 670 -6.37 38.21 10.10
N GLU A 671 -5.64 38.79 9.14
CA GLU A 671 -6.08 38.91 7.74
C GLU A 671 -5.97 37.57 7.01
N VAL A 672 -4.88 36.83 7.24
CA VAL A 672 -4.67 35.50 6.64
C VAL A 672 -5.77 34.53 7.06
N PHE A 673 -6.21 34.58 8.32
CA PHE A 673 -7.33 33.75 8.81
C PHE A 673 -8.71 34.28 8.43
N ALA A 674 -8.84 35.57 8.09
CA ALA A 674 -10.07 36.10 7.53
C ALA A 674 -10.30 35.62 6.09
N ASP A 675 -9.22 35.37 5.34
CA ASP A 675 -9.28 34.83 3.99
C ASP A 675 -9.75 33.37 3.98
N ARG A 676 -10.54 33.03 2.97
CA ARG A 676 -10.93 31.63 2.74
C ARG A 676 -9.72 30.84 2.20
N PRO A 677 -9.54 29.57 2.60
CA PRO A 677 -8.47 28.75 2.07
C PRO A 677 -8.57 28.58 0.55
N ALA A 678 -7.50 28.92 -0.15
CA ALA A 678 -7.43 28.88 -1.62
C ALA A 678 -6.95 27.52 -2.14
N PHE A 679 -6.18 26.81 -1.33
CA PHE A 679 -5.54 25.55 -1.69
C PHE A 679 -5.83 24.43 -0.70
N GLN A 680 -5.77 23.21 -1.22
CA GLN A 680 -5.75 21.97 -0.48
C GLN A 680 -4.50 21.16 -0.85
N CYS A 681 -3.72 20.75 0.13
CA CYS A 681 -2.55 19.89 -0.11
C CYS A 681 -2.43 18.82 0.98
N ASN A 682 -1.80 17.69 0.66
CA ASN A 682 -1.38 16.76 1.70
C ASN A 682 -0.21 17.37 2.48
N ALA A 683 -0.35 17.45 3.81
CA ALA A 683 0.69 17.99 4.68
C ALA A 683 2.03 17.26 4.50
N GLU A 684 1.99 15.94 4.31
CA GLU A 684 3.18 15.12 4.10
C GLU A 684 3.93 15.53 2.82
N ASP A 685 3.22 15.68 1.70
CA ASP A 685 3.81 16.01 0.41
C ASP A 685 4.44 17.42 0.42
N LEU A 686 3.79 18.38 1.09
CA LEU A 686 4.36 19.71 1.29
C LEU A 686 5.67 19.66 2.10
N LEU A 687 5.68 18.93 3.21
CA LEU A 687 6.88 18.80 4.06
C LEU A 687 8.01 18.06 3.34
N ILE A 688 7.69 17.01 2.56
CA ILE A 688 8.66 16.31 1.72
C ILE A 688 9.27 17.29 0.71
N MET A 689 8.45 18.07 0.01
CA MET A 689 8.95 19.07 -0.94
C MET A 689 9.96 20.03 -0.29
N LEU A 690 9.60 20.65 0.85
CA LEU A 690 10.48 21.57 1.57
C LEU A 690 11.79 20.90 2.01
N ARG A 691 11.70 19.67 2.54
CA ARG A 691 12.86 18.92 3.01
C ARG A 691 13.79 18.55 1.87
N ARG A 692 13.25 18.02 0.77
CA ARG A 692 14.03 17.64 -0.42
C ARG A 692 14.77 18.82 -1.00
N TYR A 693 14.14 19.99 -1.03
CA TYR A 693 14.79 21.19 -1.51
C TYR A 693 16.01 21.57 -0.65
N LEU A 694 15.89 21.53 0.69
CA LEU A 694 17.00 21.77 1.62
C LEU A 694 18.11 20.69 1.51
N GLU A 695 17.74 19.42 1.39
CA GLU A 695 18.69 18.30 1.18
C GLU A 695 19.49 18.49 -0.11
N GLU A 696 18.84 18.95 -1.18
CA GLU A 696 19.50 19.22 -2.46
C GLU A 696 20.44 20.44 -2.41
N ILE A 697 20.09 21.50 -1.68
CA ILE A 697 21.00 22.63 -1.42
C ILE A 697 22.29 22.13 -0.74
N GLU A 698 22.14 21.37 0.34
CA GLU A 698 23.26 20.78 1.08
C GLU A 698 24.12 19.90 0.17
N ARG A 699 23.49 18.99 -0.58
CA ARG A 699 24.17 18.08 -1.52
C ARG A 699 24.96 18.84 -2.57
N MET A 700 24.36 19.87 -3.18
CA MET A 700 25.00 20.70 -4.21
C MET A 700 26.24 21.41 -3.68
N ASP A 701 26.17 21.99 -2.49
CA ASP A 701 27.28 22.75 -1.93
C ASP A 701 28.44 21.85 -1.48
N LEU A 702 28.12 20.71 -0.86
CA LEU A 702 29.13 19.70 -0.50
C LEU A 702 29.81 19.11 -1.74
N ALA A 703 29.04 18.79 -2.78
CA ALA A 703 29.58 18.26 -4.04
C ALA A 703 30.49 19.28 -4.75
N ALA A 704 30.21 20.58 -4.60
CA ALA A 704 31.04 21.66 -5.10
C ALA A 704 32.25 21.96 -4.20
N GLY A 705 32.41 21.27 -3.06
CA GLY A 705 33.47 21.53 -2.08
C GLY A 705 33.36 22.92 -1.41
N ARG A 706 32.17 23.51 -1.42
CA ARG A 706 31.89 24.80 -0.77
C ARG A 706 31.44 24.58 0.67
N GLU A 707 31.55 25.63 1.47
CA GLU A 707 30.87 25.64 2.77
C GLU A 707 29.34 25.62 2.52
N PRO A 708 28.59 24.64 3.08
CA PRO A 708 27.18 24.48 2.76
C PRO A 708 26.30 25.65 3.24
N ARG A 709 25.41 26.13 2.37
CA ARG A 709 24.38 27.12 2.72
C ARG A 709 23.44 26.59 3.80
N CYS A 710 23.16 25.29 3.77
CA CYS A 710 22.47 24.61 4.85
C CYS A 710 23.08 23.24 5.18
N ARG A 711 22.89 22.78 6.42
CA ARG A 711 23.24 21.43 6.89
C ARG A 711 22.06 20.77 7.58
N LEU A 712 21.81 19.50 7.32
CA LEU A 712 20.70 18.75 7.93
C LEU A 712 21.20 17.55 8.74
N PHE A 713 20.87 17.55 10.03
CA PHE A 713 21.13 16.44 10.95
C PHE A 713 19.84 15.67 11.23
N THR A 714 19.49 14.78 10.31
CA THR A 714 18.20 14.05 10.28
C THR A 714 18.08 12.92 11.31
N TYR A 715 19.19 12.48 11.88
CA TYR A 715 19.26 11.41 12.89
C TYR A 715 19.93 11.85 14.20
N HIS A 716 19.75 13.13 14.57
CA HIS A 716 20.38 13.70 15.75
C HIS A 716 19.37 14.46 16.60
N ARG A 717 19.58 14.45 17.91
CA ARG A 717 18.84 15.29 18.86
C ARG A 717 19.79 16.10 19.70
N VAL A 718 19.30 17.16 20.33
CA VAL A 718 20.07 17.88 21.36
C VAL A 718 20.33 16.93 22.54
N VAL A 719 21.59 16.86 23.00
CA VAL A 719 22.06 15.88 24.00
C VAL A 719 21.16 15.86 25.24
N GLU A 720 20.72 14.68 25.66
CA GLU A 720 19.95 14.48 26.89
C GLU A 720 20.87 14.21 28.10
N PRO A 721 20.52 14.68 29.31
CA PRO A 721 21.27 14.34 30.52
C PRO A 721 21.23 12.83 30.77
N SER A 722 22.38 12.20 31.05
CA SER A 722 22.42 10.76 31.34
C SER A 722 21.60 10.43 32.60
N GLN A 723 20.51 9.65 32.48
CA GLN A 723 19.82 9.13 33.65
C GLN A 723 20.67 8.04 34.32
N PRO A 724 20.89 8.07 35.65
CA PRO A 724 21.67 7.04 36.33
C PRO A 724 20.93 5.69 36.28
N THR A 725 21.56 4.66 35.69
CA THR A 725 21.01 3.30 35.60
C THR A 725 21.37 2.44 36.82
N GLY A 726 20.43 1.58 37.26
CA GLY A 726 20.68 0.51 38.24
C GLY A 726 20.84 0.96 39.70
N TRP A 727 21.65 0.23 40.46
CA TRP A 727 21.89 0.43 41.90
C TRP A 727 22.40 1.84 42.27
N ARG A 728 23.00 2.58 41.32
CA ARG A 728 23.40 3.98 41.48
C ARG A 728 22.23 4.93 41.75
N ARG A 729 21.02 4.57 41.31
CA ARG A 729 19.77 5.29 41.62
C ARG A 729 19.44 5.29 43.12
N TRP A 730 19.90 4.27 43.85
CA TRP A 730 19.65 4.10 45.29
C TRP A 730 20.60 4.96 46.16
N LEU A 731 21.75 5.37 45.62
CA LEU A 731 22.82 6.00 46.40
C LEU A 731 22.84 7.54 46.43
N ARG A 732 21.91 8.23 45.76
CA ARG A 732 21.77 9.71 45.74
C ARG A 732 23.12 10.46 45.92
N ARG A 733 24.10 10.16 45.09
CA ARG A 733 25.40 10.86 45.04
C ARG A 733 25.91 10.88 43.60
N ASP A 734 25.21 11.65 42.77
CA ASP A 734 25.86 12.44 41.72
C ASP A 734 24.87 13.50 41.26
N THR A 735 24.91 14.67 41.89
CA THR A 735 24.06 15.83 41.58
C THR A 735 24.75 16.83 40.65
N THR A 736 25.73 16.38 39.87
CA THR A 736 26.47 17.21 38.91
C THR A 736 26.77 16.44 37.64
N ALA A 737 25.74 15.98 36.93
CA ALA A 737 25.86 15.78 35.48
C ALA A 737 25.47 17.13 34.85
N PRO A 738 26.40 17.89 34.25
CA PRO A 738 26.11 19.19 33.66
C PRO A 738 25.04 19.06 32.56
N GLU A 739 24.29 20.11 32.30
CA GLU A 739 23.36 20.20 31.16
C GLU A 739 24.18 20.06 29.86
N GLU A 740 24.24 18.85 29.28
CA GLU A 740 25.21 18.55 28.21
C GLU A 740 24.83 19.09 26.82
N GLY A 741 23.54 19.35 26.56
CA GLY A 741 23.03 19.73 25.23
C GLY A 741 22.82 21.22 24.97
N PHE A 742 22.36 21.98 25.98
CA PHE A 742 22.25 23.44 25.93
C PHE A 742 23.16 24.02 27.01
N VAL A 743 24.13 24.85 26.60
CA VAL A 743 25.09 25.46 27.54
C VAL A 743 24.97 26.98 27.45
N ARG A 744 24.56 27.64 28.54
CA ARG A 744 24.50 29.11 28.61
C ARG A 744 25.90 29.70 28.74
N GLY A 745 26.24 30.59 27.81
CA GLY A 745 27.48 31.39 27.85
C GLY A 745 27.40 32.55 28.86
N PRO A 746 28.53 33.25 29.09
CA PRO A 746 28.58 34.41 30.00
C PRO A 746 27.69 35.58 29.57
N ASP A 747 27.41 35.68 28.27
CA ASP A 747 26.51 36.66 27.63
C ASP A 747 25.04 36.20 27.60
N GLY A 748 24.73 35.06 28.21
CA GLY A 748 23.40 34.47 28.25
C GLY A 748 23.00 33.68 27.00
N ARG A 749 23.78 33.73 25.91
CA ARG A 749 23.50 33.00 24.66
C ARG A 749 23.69 31.50 24.85
N LEU A 750 22.93 30.72 24.10
CA LEU A 750 22.99 29.25 24.13
C LEU A 750 24.00 28.71 23.11
N ARG A 751 24.88 27.84 23.59
CA ARG A 751 25.67 26.91 22.80
C ARG A 751 24.94 25.56 22.73
N VAL A 752 24.92 24.92 21.56
CA VAL A 752 24.14 23.69 21.34
C VAL A 752 25.04 22.51 20.97
N ARG A 753 24.80 21.35 21.60
CA ARG A 753 25.42 20.07 21.24
C ARG A 753 24.36 19.05 20.91
N ILE A 754 24.63 18.23 19.90
CA ILE A 754 23.73 17.17 19.44
C ILE A 754 24.40 15.80 19.49
N GLU A 755 23.59 14.77 19.65
CA GLU A 755 24.00 13.36 19.63
C GLU A 755 23.23 12.58 18.58
N ALA A 756 23.90 11.61 17.96
CA ALA A 756 23.26 10.67 17.06
C ALA A 756 22.36 9.70 17.85
N ILE A 757 21.20 9.39 17.28
CA ILE A 757 20.18 8.52 17.87
C ILE A 757 19.95 7.26 17.02
N ARG A 758 19.49 6.20 17.68
CA ARG A 758 18.96 4.99 17.03
C ARG A 758 17.60 4.64 17.62
N GLU A 759 16.73 4.08 16.79
CA GLU A 759 15.43 3.58 17.17
C GLU A 759 15.48 2.12 17.61
N VAL A 760 14.81 1.79 18.72
CA VAL A 760 14.65 0.41 19.21
C VAL A 760 13.16 0.16 19.48
N ASP A 761 12.62 -0.89 18.87
CA ASP A 761 11.30 -1.45 19.19
C ASP A 761 11.48 -2.84 19.80
N GLU A 762 11.14 -2.99 21.09
CA GLU A 762 11.27 -4.29 21.76
C GLU A 762 9.95 -4.84 22.32
N LYS A 763 8.80 -4.16 22.16
CA LYS A 763 7.47 -4.59 22.67
C LYS A 763 6.39 -3.52 22.42
N GLY A 764 6.34 -2.93 21.24
CA GLY A 764 5.36 -1.88 20.95
C GLY A 764 5.63 -0.60 21.75
N THR A 765 6.89 -0.30 22.05
CA THR A 765 7.32 0.99 22.61
C THR A 765 8.52 1.46 21.81
N TYR A 766 8.31 2.38 20.86
CA TYR A 766 9.43 3.05 20.18
C TYR A 766 10.22 3.81 21.24
N ARG A 767 11.51 3.50 21.36
CA ARG A 767 12.44 4.27 22.19
C ARG A 767 13.64 4.67 21.36
N ARG A 768 13.84 5.98 21.23
CA ARG A 768 15.07 6.54 20.70
C ARG A 768 16.11 6.55 21.81
N ILE A 769 17.23 5.92 21.54
CA ILE A 769 18.37 5.88 22.45
C ILE A 769 19.60 6.41 21.71
N ARG A 770 20.53 6.99 22.46
CA ARG A 770 21.82 7.42 21.92
C ARG A 770 22.50 6.26 21.17
N ALA A 771 22.95 6.52 19.96
CA ALA A 771 23.74 5.57 19.18
C ALA A 771 25.11 5.35 19.86
N ARG A 772 25.35 4.16 20.41
CA ARG A 772 26.60 3.86 21.14
C ARG A 772 27.83 3.98 20.23
N GLY A 773 28.87 4.63 20.72
CA GLY A 773 30.15 4.78 20.00
C GLY A 773 30.21 5.92 18.98
N THR A 774 29.24 6.85 19.02
CA THR A 774 29.23 8.10 18.24
C THR A 774 29.75 9.28 19.06
N GLU A 775 30.47 10.19 18.40
CA GLU A 775 30.93 11.45 18.98
C GLU A 775 29.79 12.46 19.07
N LEU A 776 29.89 13.39 20.04
CA LEU A 776 28.98 14.53 20.11
C LEU A 776 29.36 15.53 19.03
N VAL A 777 28.37 16.13 18.37
CA VAL A 777 28.59 17.23 17.43
C VAL A 777 28.33 18.54 18.16
N ASP A 778 29.33 19.41 18.19
CA ASP A 778 29.22 20.73 18.81
C ASP A 778 28.88 21.76 17.72
N LEU A 779 27.68 22.32 17.80
CA LEU A 779 27.20 23.32 16.84
C LEU A 779 27.66 24.74 17.21
N GLY A 780 28.44 24.90 18.29
CA GLY A 780 28.89 26.21 18.74
C GLY A 780 27.72 27.06 19.27
N THR A 781 27.82 28.38 19.13
CA THR A 781 26.85 29.39 19.57
C THR A 781 26.15 29.98 18.34
N PRO A 782 25.04 29.37 17.88
CA PRO A 782 24.28 29.88 16.74
C PRO A 782 23.85 31.34 16.90
N GLY A 783 23.74 32.05 15.78
CA GLY A 783 23.25 33.42 15.72
C GLY A 783 21.80 33.56 16.21
N LEU A 784 20.90 32.74 15.67
CA LEU A 784 19.50 32.62 16.09
C LEU A 784 19.10 31.13 16.16
N ILE A 785 18.45 30.72 17.23
CA ILE A 785 17.93 29.37 17.46
C ILE A 785 16.40 29.46 17.48
N VAL A 786 15.74 28.59 16.72
CA VAL A 786 14.27 28.44 16.77
C VAL A 786 13.91 26.99 17.09
N ILE A 787 13.21 26.80 18.20
CA ILE A 787 12.72 25.50 18.66
C ILE A 787 11.25 25.36 18.26
N ALA A 788 10.96 24.40 17.38
CA ALA A 788 9.61 24.07 16.90
C ALA A 788 9.43 22.55 16.76
N GLU A 789 9.40 21.86 17.89
CA GLU A 789 9.33 20.39 17.99
C GLU A 789 7.92 19.84 18.22
N GLY A 790 6.91 20.71 18.37
CA GLY A 790 5.52 20.36 18.71
C GLY A 790 5.09 20.76 20.12
N VAL A 791 3.81 20.49 20.40
CA VAL A 791 3.05 20.89 21.60
C VAL A 791 3.71 20.51 22.93
N ASP A 792 4.44 19.39 22.96
CA ASP A 792 5.06 18.85 24.17
C ASP A 792 6.60 18.87 24.12
N SER A 793 7.18 19.81 23.34
CA SER A 793 8.63 19.97 23.16
C SER A 793 9.41 19.77 24.46
N ALA A 794 10.30 18.77 24.44
CA ALA A 794 11.17 18.50 25.58
C ALA A 794 12.19 19.62 25.74
N ASP A 795 12.66 20.19 24.63
CA ASP A 795 13.75 21.18 24.63
C ASP A 795 13.26 22.54 25.10
N ALA A 796 12.06 22.96 24.70
CA ALA A 796 11.41 24.13 25.25
C ALA A 796 11.26 24.00 26.78
N LYS A 797 10.76 22.85 27.27
CA LYS A 797 10.63 22.59 28.71
C LYS A 797 11.97 22.60 29.45
N ARG A 798 13.04 22.07 28.84
CA ARG A 798 14.41 22.11 29.41
C ARG A 798 14.93 23.53 29.59
N LEU A 799 14.56 24.44 28.70
CA LEU A 799 14.91 25.86 28.79
C LEU A 799 14.00 26.66 29.74
N GLY A 800 13.03 26.00 30.40
CA GLY A 800 12.10 26.63 31.33
C GLY A 800 10.85 27.23 30.68
N PHE A 801 10.62 26.99 29.39
CA PHE A 801 9.41 27.47 28.70
C PHE A 801 8.18 26.70 29.19
N THR A 802 7.12 27.44 29.47
CA THR A 802 5.83 26.91 29.90
C THR A 802 4.71 27.51 29.09
N GLN A 803 3.73 26.69 28.73
CA GLN A 803 2.49 27.14 28.11
C GLN A 803 1.37 27.16 29.14
N ASP A 804 0.54 28.19 29.11
CA ASP A 804 -0.69 28.27 29.87
C ASP A 804 -1.85 27.74 29.03
N ARG A 805 -2.86 27.18 29.70
CA ARG A 805 -4.11 26.80 29.04
C ARG A 805 -4.90 28.06 28.68
N VAL A 806 -5.43 28.10 27.48
CA VAL A 806 -6.33 29.16 27.04
C VAL A 806 -7.73 28.90 27.60
N THR A 807 -8.37 29.95 28.09
CA THR A 807 -9.75 29.91 28.59
C THR A 807 -10.64 30.82 27.78
N ILE A 808 -11.87 30.37 27.47
CA ILE A 808 -12.88 31.11 26.72
C ILE A 808 -14.11 31.26 27.61
N ASP A 809 -14.74 32.43 27.58
CA ASP A 809 -16.04 32.67 28.19
C ASP A 809 -17.12 32.55 27.13
N HIS A 810 -17.96 31.53 27.23
CA HIS A 810 -19.05 31.29 26.29
C HIS A 810 -20.22 32.27 26.43
N GLN A 811 -20.19 33.17 27.43
CA GLN A 811 -21.28 34.09 27.78
C GLN A 811 -22.61 33.37 28.08
N ASP A 812 -22.55 32.10 28.48
CA ASP A 812 -23.70 31.23 28.70
C ASP A 812 -23.96 30.91 30.19
N GLY A 813 -23.26 31.62 31.08
CA GLY A 813 -23.38 31.47 32.53
C GLY A 813 -22.52 30.37 33.16
N ARG A 814 -21.73 29.60 32.38
CA ARG A 814 -20.76 28.62 32.91
C ARG A 814 -19.46 29.26 33.45
N GLY A 815 -19.23 30.52 33.11
CA GLY A 815 -17.97 31.23 33.37
C GLY A 815 -16.85 30.79 32.43
N PRO A 816 -15.61 31.30 32.62
CA PRO A 816 -14.48 30.94 31.77
C PRO A 816 -14.14 29.45 31.87
N VAL A 817 -14.14 28.75 30.74
CA VAL A 817 -13.77 27.33 30.65
C VAL A 817 -12.53 27.14 29.78
N VAL A 818 -11.83 26.03 29.98
CA VAL A 818 -10.65 25.71 29.17
C VAL A 818 -11.07 25.46 27.73
N ALA A 819 -10.45 26.15 26.77
CA ALA A 819 -10.65 25.93 25.35
C ALA A 819 -10.12 24.54 24.96
N GLN A 820 -11.04 23.61 24.80
CA GLN A 820 -10.75 22.18 24.75
C GLN A 820 -11.84 21.47 23.96
N ALA A 821 -11.43 20.60 23.04
CA ALA A 821 -12.32 19.74 22.27
C ALA A 821 -11.65 18.38 22.04
N ASP A 822 -12.45 17.32 22.02
CA ASP A 822 -11.98 16.00 21.60
C ASP A 822 -12.54 15.69 20.21
N TYR A 823 -11.73 15.08 19.35
CA TYR A 823 -12.06 14.80 17.96
C TYR A 823 -11.91 13.32 17.66
N ILE A 824 -12.79 12.76 16.84
CA ILE A 824 -12.57 11.48 16.18
C ILE A 824 -12.13 11.76 14.75
N VAL A 825 -10.92 11.32 14.43
CA VAL A 825 -10.33 11.47 13.10
C VAL A 825 -10.21 10.10 12.46
N GLY A 826 -10.66 9.98 11.21
CA GLY A 826 -10.54 8.74 10.46
C GLY A 826 -10.41 8.98 8.96
N LEU A 827 -9.80 8.00 8.29
CA LEU A 827 -9.61 7.99 6.85
C LEU A 827 -10.56 7.00 6.19
N ILE A 828 -11.44 7.51 5.34
CA ILE A 828 -12.41 6.70 4.60
C ILE A 828 -12.28 6.95 3.10
N ALA A 829 -12.42 5.89 2.31
CA ALA A 829 -12.26 5.98 0.85
C ALA A 829 -13.45 6.64 0.12
N VAL A 830 -13.69 7.92 0.39
CA VAL A 830 -14.69 8.77 -0.28
C VAL A 830 -14.01 9.71 -1.27
N ASN A 831 -14.53 9.80 -2.49
CA ASN A 831 -14.10 10.78 -3.48
C ASN A 831 -14.82 12.10 -3.24
N VAL A 832 -14.11 13.12 -2.79
CA VAL A 832 -14.67 14.45 -2.50
C VAL A 832 -14.37 15.48 -3.61
N GLY A 833 -13.41 15.20 -4.52
CA GLY A 833 -13.07 16.09 -5.65
C GLY A 833 -12.50 17.45 -5.22
N ASN A 834 -12.81 18.50 -5.99
CA ASN A 834 -12.42 19.90 -5.72
C ASN A 834 -13.34 20.60 -4.70
N ASN A 835 -14.09 19.79 -3.96
CA ASN A 835 -15.06 20.26 -2.99
C ASN A 835 -14.49 20.13 -1.57
N SER A 836 -14.95 21.00 -0.67
CA SER A 836 -14.80 20.78 0.77
C SER A 836 -16.16 20.89 1.43
N ARG A 837 -16.46 20.02 2.41
CA ARG A 837 -17.75 20.03 3.10
C ARG A 837 -17.58 20.15 4.61
N GLN A 838 -18.13 21.22 5.16
CA GLN A 838 -18.22 21.47 6.59
C GLN A 838 -19.66 21.36 7.05
N ARG A 839 -19.85 20.81 8.25
CA ARG A 839 -21.17 20.69 8.86
C ARG A 839 -21.10 21.04 10.34
N VAL A 840 -22.03 21.87 10.80
CA VAL A 840 -22.28 22.13 12.23
C VAL A 840 -23.66 21.59 12.56
N VAL A 841 -23.79 20.86 13.68
CA VAL A 841 -25.05 20.19 14.04
C VAL A 841 -25.33 20.30 15.54
N SER A 842 -26.61 20.36 15.91
CA SER A 842 -27.08 20.26 17.29
C SER A 842 -27.23 18.79 17.73
N THR A 843 -26.63 18.44 18.86
CA THR A 843 -26.81 17.14 19.53
C THR A 843 -27.30 17.34 20.96
N PHE A 844 -28.03 16.37 21.49
CA PHE A 844 -28.64 16.47 22.82
C PHE A 844 -28.12 15.40 23.77
N ASP A 845 -27.92 15.77 25.05
CA ASP A 845 -27.70 14.79 26.11
C ASP A 845 -29.03 14.19 26.62
N ASN A 846 -28.96 13.23 27.54
CA ASN A 846 -30.15 12.58 28.10
C ASN A 846 -31.06 13.52 28.91
N GLN A 847 -30.60 14.74 29.24
CA GLN A 847 -31.38 15.76 29.93
C GLN A 847 -31.97 16.79 28.95
N GLY A 848 -31.81 16.58 27.64
CA GLY A 848 -32.29 17.48 26.60
C GLY A 848 -31.44 18.73 26.41
N ASN A 849 -30.23 18.80 26.97
CA ASN A 849 -29.36 19.94 26.74
C ASN A 849 -28.69 19.85 25.36
N GLU A 850 -28.70 20.97 24.63
CA GLU A 850 -28.09 21.08 23.32
C GLU A 850 -26.57 21.34 23.40
N TYR A 851 -25.84 20.75 22.46
CA TYR A 851 -24.41 20.98 22.20
C TYR A 851 -24.20 21.09 20.69
N TRP A 852 -23.34 22.01 20.27
CA TRP A 852 -22.93 22.10 18.87
C TRP A 852 -21.72 21.20 18.61
N VAL A 853 -21.77 20.48 17.50
CA VAL A 853 -20.71 19.57 17.05
C VAL A 853 -20.32 19.94 15.64
N ARG A 854 -19.03 20.13 15.42
CA ARG A 854 -18.46 20.44 14.11
C ARG A 854 -17.91 19.19 13.44
N GLN A 855 -18.16 19.07 12.15
CA GLN A 855 -17.76 17.94 11.33
C GLN A 855 -17.19 18.47 10.03
N HIS A 856 -16.11 17.84 9.57
CA HIS A 856 -15.42 18.29 8.38
C HIS A 856 -14.92 17.11 7.58
N THR A 857 -15.17 17.13 6.27
CA THR A 857 -14.58 16.18 5.33
C THR A 857 -13.92 16.91 4.17
N LEU A 858 -12.80 16.36 3.73
CA LEU A 858 -11.87 16.99 2.80
C LEU A 858 -11.57 16.07 1.61
N GLY A 859 -11.47 16.68 0.42
CA GLY A 859 -11.00 16.05 -0.81
C GLY A 859 -9.61 16.51 -1.23
N HIS A 860 -9.03 15.81 -2.21
CA HIS A 860 -7.89 16.30 -2.99
C HIS A 860 -8.31 16.24 -4.46
N ASP A 861 -7.81 17.16 -5.26
CA ASP A 861 -7.77 16.92 -6.70
C ASP A 861 -6.73 15.82 -6.99
N GLY A 862 -7.06 14.84 -7.82
CA GLY A 862 -6.17 13.70 -8.09
C GLY A 862 -6.15 12.57 -7.05
N PHE A 863 -6.10 12.82 -5.72
CA PHE A 863 -6.30 11.77 -4.68
C PHE A 863 -7.80 11.60 -4.37
N SER A 864 -8.59 11.41 -5.43
CA SER A 864 -10.06 11.36 -5.41
C SER A 864 -10.60 10.06 -4.77
N GLU A 865 -9.92 9.48 -3.80
CA GLU A 865 -10.24 8.14 -3.32
C GLU A 865 -10.20 8.00 -1.79
N THR A 866 -9.83 9.05 -1.04
CA THR A 866 -9.72 9.05 0.43
C THR A 866 -10.03 10.42 1.03
N GLY A 867 -11.18 10.54 1.69
CA GLY A 867 -11.55 11.75 2.43
C GLY A 867 -11.14 11.65 3.89
N TRP A 868 -10.33 12.60 4.36
CA TRP A 868 -10.14 12.80 5.79
C TRP A 868 -11.42 13.30 6.40
N THR A 869 -11.88 12.65 7.46
CA THR A 869 -13.04 13.13 8.22
C THR A 869 -12.65 13.39 9.65
N ILE A 870 -12.85 14.63 10.08
CA ILE A 870 -12.64 15.11 11.45
C ILE A 870 -14.02 15.37 12.05
N LEU A 871 -14.32 14.73 13.17
CA LEU A 871 -15.60 14.84 13.86
C LEU A 871 -15.35 15.29 15.29
N GLU A 872 -15.85 16.45 15.67
CA GLU A 872 -15.87 16.86 17.07
C GLU A 872 -16.74 15.88 17.88
N VAL A 873 -16.30 15.57 19.10
CA VAL A 873 -17.02 14.67 20.00
C VAL A 873 -17.81 15.50 21.01
N PRO A 874 -19.13 15.27 21.16
CA PRO A 874 -19.93 15.95 22.16
C PRO A 874 -19.36 15.73 23.57
N ASP A 875 -19.39 16.76 24.40
CA ASP A 875 -18.75 16.73 25.73
C ASP A 875 -19.31 15.66 26.67
N PHE A 876 -20.59 15.32 26.53
CA PHE A 876 -21.26 14.31 27.35
C PHE A 876 -20.95 12.85 26.93
N ARG A 877 -20.28 12.61 25.80
CA ARG A 877 -20.08 11.26 25.24
C ARG A 877 -18.76 10.65 25.72
N THR A 878 -18.76 9.42 26.25
CA THR A 878 -17.56 8.81 26.89
C THR A 878 -16.88 7.67 26.11
N PHE A 879 -17.62 6.96 25.26
CA PHE A 879 -17.18 5.72 24.59
C PHE A 879 -16.67 4.61 25.54
N ASP A 880 -17.17 4.53 26.77
CA ASP A 880 -16.82 3.48 27.73
C ASP A 880 -17.67 2.20 27.51
N PRO A 881 -17.06 1.06 27.12
CA PRO A 881 -17.79 -0.20 26.94
C PRO A 881 -18.57 -0.67 28.15
N ILE A 882 -18.12 -0.35 29.37
CA ILE A 882 -18.82 -0.74 30.60
C ILE A 882 -20.10 0.09 30.77
N GLN A 883 -20.01 1.41 30.55
CA GLN A 883 -21.18 2.31 30.68
C GLN A 883 -22.25 2.01 29.62
N THR A 884 -21.84 1.55 28.44
CA THR A 884 -22.76 1.13 27.36
C THR A 884 -23.32 -0.28 27.55
N GLY A 885 -22.85 -1.04 28.54
CA GLY A 885 -23.25 -2.44 28.77
C GLY A 885 -22.70 -3.45 27.77
N MET A 886 -21.74 -3.07 26.90
CA MET A 886 -21.11 -3.98 25.94
C MET A 886 -20.20 -5.02 26.60
N VAL A 887 -19.67 -4.72 27.79
CA VAL A 887 -18.87 -5.63 28.61
C VAL A 887 -19.31 -5.57 30.07
N ALA A 888 -19.08 -6.64 30.83
CA ALA A 888 -19.53 -6.74 32.21
C ALA A 888 -18.82 -5.73 33.14
N PRO A 889 -19.51 -5.24 34.20
CA PRO A 889 -18.88 -4.45 35.26
C PRO A 889 -17.69 -5.22 35.86
N GLY A 890 -16.50 -4.59 35.90
CA GLY A 890 -15.26 -5.20 36.40
C GLY A 890 -14.31 -5.74 35.33
N THR A 891 -14.67 -5.66 34.04
CA THR A 891 -13.77 -6.01 32.93
C THR A 891 -12.51 -5.13 32.97
N ALA A 892 -11.33 -5.75 32.96
CA ALA A 892 -10.06 -5.04 33.00
C ALA A 892 -9.86 -4.14 31.76
N ARG A 893 -9.50 -2.87 31.95
CA ARG A 893 -9.34 -1.89 30.85
C ARG A 893 -8.22 -2.22 29.86
N ASN A 894 -7.25 -3.06 30.26
CA ASN A 894 -6.17 -3.55 29.41
C ASN A 894 -6.48 -4.91 28.75
N SER A 895 -7.69 -5.45 28.93
CA SER A 895 -8.13 -6.68 28.30
C SER A 895 -8.43 -6.49 26.81
N VAL A 896 -8.39 -7.60 26.06
CA VAL A 896 -8.69 -7.61 24.63
C VAL A 896 -10.17 -7.30 24.38
N GLU A 897 -11.04 -7.77 25.28
CA GLU A 897 -12.49 -7.59 25.24
C GLU A 897 -12.88 -6.12 25.40
N TYR A 898 -12.33 -5.43 26.41
CA TYR A 898 -12.56 -3.99 26.61
C TYR A 898 -12.04 -3.17 25.43
N PHE A 899 -10.84 -3.48 24.95
CA PHE A 899 -10.22 -2.80 23.82
C PHE A 899 -11.00 -2.97 22.51
N GLY A 900 -11.47 -4.19 22.23
CA GLY A 900 -12.31 -4.50 21.07
C GLY A 900 -13.63 -3.74 21.09
N ALA A 901 -14.32 -3.74 22.23
CA ALA A 901 -15.60 -3.04 22.41
C ALA A 901 -15.44 -1.51 22.30
N HIS A 902 -14.38 -0.94 22.88
CA HIS A 902 -14.10 0.50 22.76
C HIS A 902 -13.84 0.91 21.30
N ARG A 903 -13.05 0.13 20.56
CA ARG A 903 -12.83 0.35 19.12
C ARG A 903 -14.12 0.24 18.30
N TYR A 904 -15.00 -0.69 18.67
CA TYR A 904 -16.30 -0.81 18.02
C TYR A 904 -17.13 0.47 18.23
N LEU A 905 -17.24 0.98 19.46
CA LEU A 905 -17.97 2.21 19.78
C LEU A 905 -17.46 3.44 19.00
N LEU A 906 -16.14 3.60 18.89
CA LEU A 906 -15.53 4.68 18.12
C LEU A 906 -15.85 4.56 16.62
N ARG A 907 -15.70 3.35 16.06
CA ARG A 907 -16.00 3.08 14.65
C ARG A 907 -17.47 3.27 14.31
N ASP A 908 -18.34 2.83 15.20
CA ASP A 908 -19.79 2.91 15.04
C ASP A 908 -20.24 4.37 14.94
N TYR A 909 -19.84 5.18 15.92
CA TYR A 909 -20.09 6.62 15.90
C TYR A 909 -19.46 7.31 14.69
N PHE A 910 -18.21 7.00 14.35
CA PHE A 910 -17.54 7.57 13.19
C PHE A 910 -18.33 7.35 11.90
N LEU A 911 -18.80 6.12 11.64
CA LEU A 911 -19.55 5.80 10.43
C LEU A 911 -20.91 6.50 10.36
N ASP A 912 -21.60 6.63 11.50
CA ASP A 912 -22.89 7.34 11.57
C ASP A 912 -22.73 8.82 11.21
N GLN A 913 -21.72 9.46 11.79
CA GLN A 913 -21.47 10.88 11.56
C GLN A 913 -20.94 11.14 10.13
N VAL A 914 -20.05 10.30 9.61
CA VAL A 914 -19.60 10.39 8.20
C VAL A 914 -20.77 10.22 7.24
N SER A 915 -21.73 9.34 7.56
CA SER A 915 -22.94 9.14 6.74
C SER A 915 -23.75 10.42 6.61
N GLN A 916 -23.98 11.12 7.73
CA GLN A 916 -24.72 12.38 7.74
C GLN A 916 -23.96 13.50 7.01
N LEU A 917 -22.65 13.59 7.21
CA LEU A 917 -21.80 14.60 6.58
C LEU A 917 -21.71 14.42 5.05
N THR A 918 -21.47 13.19 4.60
CA THR A 918 -21.23 12.89 3.17
C THR A 918 -22.50 12.61 2.38
N GLU A 919 -23.64 12.45 3.06
CA GLU A 919 -24.91 11.94 2.51
C GLU A 919 -24.81 10.50 1.95
N ILE A 920 -23.73 9.80 2.24
CA ILE A 920 -23.52 8.40 1.81
C ILE A 920 -24.15 7.47 2.85
N PRO A 921 -25.02 6.53 2.45
CA PRO A 921 -25.65 5.60 3.39
C PRO A 921 -24.62 4.80 4.19
N ARG A 922 -24.85 4.66 5.51
CA ARG A 922 -23.98 3.91 6.42
C ARG A 922 -23.60 2.52 5.91
N ARG A 923 -24.55 1.81 5.28
CA ARG A 923 -24.33 0.47 4.68
C ARG A 923 -23.26 0.45 3.57
N GLU A 924 -23.11 1.56 2.84
CA GLU A 924 -22.09 1.74 1.81
C GLU A 924 -20.74 2.13 2.43
N LEU A 925 -20.75 3.00 3.44
CA LEU A 925 -19.55 3.38 4.19
C LEU A 925 -18.89 2.18 4.90
N VAL A 926 -19.69 1.24 5.43
CA VAL A 926 -19.18 -0.01 6.02
C VAL A 926 -18.44 -0.89 5.00
N ARG A 927 -18.78 -0.80 3.71
CA ARG A 927 -18.17 -1.57 2.61
C ARG A 927 -16.94 -0.88 2.01
N THR A 928 -16.85 0.43 2.22
CA THR A 928 -15.78 1.30 1.76
C THR A 928 -14.48 1.00 2.51
N LEU A 929 -13.34 1.15 1.84
CA LEU A 929 -12.04 0.93 2.46
C LEU A 929 -11.79 1.99 3.55
N SER A 930 -11.71 1.55 4.81
CA SER A 930 -11.14 2.35 5.89
C SER A 930 -9.64 2.08 5.91
N LEU A 931 -8.86 3.10 5.56
CA LEU A 931 -7.40 3.01 5.45
C LEU A 931 -6.71 3.09 6.80
N ALA A 932 -7.36 3.72 7.78
CA ALA A 932 -6.96 3.74 9.17
C ALA A 932 -8.22 3.65 10.06
N ALA A 933 -8.13 2.91 11.16
CA ALA A 933 -9.21 2.88 12.15
C ALA A 933 -9.38 4.28 12.77
N PRO A 934 -10.63 4.75 12.96
CA PRO A 934 -10.88 6.07 13.53
C PRO A 934 -10.34 6.15 14.96
N LYS A 935 -9.80 7.31 15.30
CA LYS A 935 -9.13 7.53 16.59
C LYS A 935 -9.63 8.76 17.30
N LEU A 936 -9.73 8.63 18.61
CA LEU A 936 -10.03 9.74 19.51
C LEU A 936 -8.73 10.51 19.81
N ILE A 937 -8.71 11.79 19.47
CA ILE A 937 -7.64 12.75 19.73
C ILE A 937 -8.21 13.84 20.62
N SER A 938 -7.37 14.42 21.46
CA SER A 938 -7.75 15.51 22.35
C SER A 938 -6.96 16.75 22.01
N ASN A 939 -7.65 17.88 21.85
CA ASN A 939 -7.04 19.18 21.76
C ASN A 939 -7.32 20.00 23.02
N VAL A 940 -6.26 20.59 23.56
CA VAL A 940 -6.35 21.53 24.67
C VAL A 940 -5.50 22.72 24.28
N GLU A 941 -6.15 23.86 24.13
CA GLU A 941 -5.50 25.08 23.69
C GLU A 941 -4.49 25.57 24.71
N ARG A 942 -3.29 25.87 24.20
CA ARG A 942 -2.15 26.32 24.98
C ARG A 942 -1.38 27.39 24.24
N ILE A 943 -0.85 28.34 25.00
CA ILE A 943 0.02 29.40 24.49
C ILE A 943 1.13 29.74 25.48
N GLY A 944 2.32 30.01 24.94
CA GLY A 944 3.43 30.56 25.71
C GLY A 944 3.25 32.03 26.07
N ARG A 945 3.78 32.45 27.22
CA ARG A 945 3.77 33.87 27.62
C ARG A 945 4.75 34.73 26.83
N ASP A 946 5.95 34.19 26.62
CA ASP A 946 7.06 34.85 25.94
C ASP A 946 7.79 33.81 25.11
N ALA A 947 7.95 34.07 23.81
CA ALA A 947 8.66 33.16 22.92
C ALA A 947 10.17 33.19 23.18
N LEU A 948 10.71 34.26 23.77
CA LEU A 948 12.14 34.43 24.02
C LEU A 948 12.60 33.67 25.27
N VAL A 949 13.49 32.70 25.10
CA VAL A 949 14.04 31.86 26.20
C VAL A 949 15.54 32.07 26.43
N ALA A 950 16.24 32.66 25.46
CA ALA A 950 17.61 33.15 25.59
C ALA A 950 17.86 34.29 24.58
N PRO A 951 18.94 35.07 24.73
CA PRO A 951 19.26 36.17 23.82
C PRO A 951 19.40 35.78 22.34
N ASN A 952 19.64 34.51 22.05
CA ASN A 952 19.70 33.95 20.69
C ASN A 952 18.70 32.80 20.47
N CYS A 953 17.65 32.65 21.29
CA CYS A 953 16.75 31.48 21.21
C CYS A 953 15.28 31.84 21.46
N VAL A 954 14.43 31.48 20.49
CA VAL A 954 12.97 31.62 20.56
C VAL A 954 12.26 30.28 20.37
N ILE A 955 11.08 30.15 20.96
CA ILE A 955 10.16 29.02 20.77
C ILE A 955 9.09 29.43 19.76
N ALA A 956 8.83 28.60 18.75
CA ALA A 956 7.89 28.90 17.68
C ALA A 956 7.05 27.69 17.26
N GLY A 957 6.13 27.93 16.32
CA GLY A 957 5.21 26.92 15.77
C GLY A 957 4.36 26.27 16.86
N ASP A 958 4.05 24.99 16.68
CA ASP A 958 3.25 24.21 17.62
C ASP A 958 3.87 24.11 19.04
N SER A 959 5.17 24.36 19.17
CA SER A 959 5.83 24.43 20.48
C SER A 959 5.50 25.69 21.25
N PHE A 960 5.13 26.77 20.58
CA PHE A 960 4.71 28.00 21.23
C PHE A 960 3.20 28.00 21.54
N GLY A 961 2.35 27.55 20.60
CA GLY A 961 0.92 27.31 20.82
C GLY A 961 0.34 26.32 19.81
N ASN A 962 -0.77 25.64 20.12
CA ASN A 962 -1.19 24.41 19.42
C ASN A 962 -2.56 24.40 18.70
N GLY A 963 -3.55 25.22 19.10
CA GLY A 963 -4.74 25.60 18.33
C GLY A 963 -5.62 24.54 17.65
N SER A 964 -6.81 24.95 17.19
CA SER A 964 -7.85 24.04 16.65
C SER A 964 -7.43 23.38 15.33
N PHE A 965 -7.74 22.08 15.20
CA PHE A 965 -7.46 21.28 14.00
C PHE A 965 -8.37 21.61 12.82
N LEU A 966 -9.54 22.23 13.05
CA LEU A 966 -10.56 22.43 12.02
C LEU A 966 -10.15 23.44 10.94
N ILE A 967 -9.30 24.41 11.29
CA ILE A 967 -8.84 25.47 10.38
C ILE A 967 -7.39 25.32 9.93
N SER A 968 -6.70 24.22 10.28
CA SER A 968 -5.26 24.04 10.00
C SER A 968 -4.38 25.21 10.48
N GLY A 969 -4.82 25.93 11.52
CA GLY A 969 -4.27 27.24 11.85
C GLY A 969 -2.86 27.20 12.44
N GLY A 970 -2.46 26.11 13.10
CA GLY A 970 -1.12 26.00 13.71
C GLY A 970 -0.02 25.84 12.67
N ALA A 971 -0.28 24.98 11.68
CA ALA A 971 0.58 24.82 10.52
C ALA A 971 0.70 26.13 9.74
N THR A 972 -0.42 26.82 9.51
CA THR A 972 -0.46 28.12 8.80
C THR A 972 0.28 29.21 9.59
N THR A 973 0.00 29.36 10.89
CA THR A 973 0.71 30.31 11.77
C THR A 973 2.21 30.03 11.79
N GLY A 974 2.62 28.76 11.81
CA GLY A 974 4.02 28.37 11.78
C GLY A 974 4.73 28.68 10.45
N MET A 975 4.17 28.20 9.33
CA MET A 975 4.79 28.29 8.00
C MET A 975 4.67 29.65 7.33
N VAL A 976 3.56 30.35 7.56
CA VAL A 976 3.29 31.67 6.98
C VAL A 976 3.69 32.75 7.99
N GLY A 977 3.12 32.74 9.20
CA GLY A 977 3.40 33.73 10.25
C GLY A 977 4.85 33.67 10.74
N HIS A 978 5.15 32.74 11.64
CA HIS A 978 6.43 32.66 12.35
C HIS A 978 7.64 32.61 11.41
N ALA A 979 7.58 31.84 10.33
CA ALA A 979 8.67 31.77 9.36
C ALA A 979 8.93 33.11 8.65
N SER A 980 7.91 33.89 8.30
CA SER A 980 8.11 35.24 7.73
C SER A 980 8.62 36.25 8.76
N ARG A 981 8.36 36.05 10.06
CA ARG A 981 8.98 36.87 11.11
C ARG A 981 10.49 36.64 11.19
N VAL A 982 10.97 35.43 10.86
CA VAL A 982 12.42 35.18 10.70
C VAL A 982 12.99 35.93 9.50
N TYR A 983 12.25 36.02 8.39
CA TYR A 983 12.64 36.89 7.26
C TYR A 983 12.74 38.37 7.67
N ARG A 984 11.75 38.90 8.39
CA ARG A 984 11.78 40.27 8.96
C ARG A 984 12.94 40.47 9.91
N TYR A 985 13.24 39.49 10.76
CA TYR A 985 14.41 39.53 11.64
C TYR A 985 15.70 39.71 10.83
N TRP A 986 15.87 39.02 9.70
CA TRP A 986 17.06 39.21 8.87
C TRP A 986 17.12 40.57 8.19
N GLN A 987 15.98 41.13 7.77
CA GLN A 987 15.91 42.49 7.24
C GLN A 987 16.33 43.52 8.29
N ASP A 988 15.78 43.44 9.51
CA ASP A 988 16.18 44.29 10.64
C ASP A 988 17.70 44.22 10.89
N ARG A 989 18.28 43.01 10.83
CA ARG A 989 19.72 42.80 11.01
C ARG A 989 20.55 43.43 9.89
N ASP A 990 20.09 43.39 8.64
CA ASP A 990 20.73 44.04 7.49
C ASP A 990 20.60 45.56 7.52
N GLU A 991 19.50 46.08 8.08
CA GLU A 991 19.27 47.52 8.32
C GLU A 991 20.04 48.07 9.53
N GLY A 992 20.76 47.21 10.26
CA GLY A 992 21.63 47.60 11.37
C GLY A 992 20.95 47.60 12.75
N VAL A 993 19.74 47.07 12.89
CA VAL A 993 19.08 46.89 14.18
C VAL A 993 19.89 45.93 15.06
N SER A 994 20.03 46.26 16.35
CA SER A 994 20.80 45.43 17.28
C SER A 994 20.21 44.02 17.41
N HIS A 995 21.03 43.01 17.67
CA HIS A 995 20.56 41.63 17.77
C HIS A 995 19.53 41.43 18.88
N GLU A 996 19.73 42.08 20.03
CA GLU A 996 18.82 42.04 21.18
C GLU A 996 17.46 42.65 20.86
N GLU A 997 17.43 43.76 20.12
CA GLU A 997 16.18 44.37 19.70
C GLU A 997 15.48 43.54 18.62
N ALA A 998 16.22 43.06 17.62
CA ALA A 998 15.66 42.25 16.54
C ALA A 998 15.07 40.91 17.04
N VAL A 999 15.76 40.20 17.94
CA VAL A 999 15.26 38.93 18.50
C VAL A 999 14.03 39.16 19.40
N ARG A 1000 13.96 40.31 20.08
CA ARG A 1000 12.80 40.69 20.89
C ARG A 1000 11.58 40.97 20.01
N ARG A 1001 11.76 41.74 18.93
CA ARG A 1001 10.70 41.98 17.92
C ARG A 1001 10.20 40.68 17.30
N LEU A 1002 11.11 39.75 16.99
CA LEU A 1002 10.76 38.40 16.51
C LEU A 1002 9.88 37.66 17.52
N ALA A 1003 10.29 37.61 18.79
CA ALA A 1003 9.55 36.94 19.85
C ALA A 1003 8.15 37.55 20.09
N ASP A 1004 8.06 38.89 20.08
CA ASP A 1004 6.79 39.59 20.21
C ASP A 1004 5.86 39.32 19.01
N SER A 1005 6.41 39.25 17.79
CA SER A 1005 5.65 38.94 16.58
C SER A 1005 5.14 37.50 16.57
N ILE A 1006 5.95 36.52 17.04
CA ILE A 1006 5.51 35.13 17.21
C ILE A 1006 4.32 35.05 18.17
N ARG A 1007 4.37 35.80 19.27
CA ARG A 1007 3.27 35.88 20.23
C ARG A 1007 2.02 36.48 19.59
N GLU A 1008 2.17 37.55 18.82
CA GLU A 1008 1.06 38.22 18.14
C GLU A 1008 0.40 37.33 17.08
N ASP A 1009 1.19 36.67 16.24
CA ASP A 1009 0.72 35.71 15.23
C ASP A 1009 -0.08 34.57 15.88
N THR A 1010 0.42 34.02 16.99
CA THR A 1010 -0.27 32.96 17.74
C THR A 1010 -1.54 33.49 18.41
N ALA A 1011 -1.55 34.73 18.90
CA ALA A 1011 -2.74 35.33 19.49
C ALA A 1011 -3.84 35.60 18.45
N ALA A 1012 -3.47 36.02 17.23
CA ALA A 1012 -4.39 36.17 16.10
C ALA A 1012 -5.08 34.84 15.75
N TRP A 1013 -4.30 33.77 15.70
CA TRP A 1013 -4.84 32.43 15.51
C TRP A 1013 -5.81 32.02 16.62
N LEU A 1014 -5.49 32.27 17.89
CA LEU A 1014 -6.38 31.92 18.99
C LEU A 1014 -7.73 32.66 18.89
N ARG A 1015 -7.72 33.96 18.53
CA ARG A 1015 -8.95 34.72 18.27
C ARG A 1015 -9.77 34.11 17.15
N ALA A 1016 -9.13 33.69 16.05
CA ALA A 1016 -9.82 33.01 14.96
C ALA A 1016 -10.43 31.66 15.40
N SER A 1017 -9.72 30.92 16.26
CA SER A 1017 -10.20 29.62 16.79
C SER A 1017 -11.26 29.73 17.89
N GLU A 1018 -11.49 30.90 18.49
CA GLU A 1018 -12.46 31.06 19.58
C GLU A 1018 -13.87 30.61 19.17
N GLN A 1019 -14.24 30.86 17.91
CA GLN A 1019 -15.51 30.44 17.32
C GLN A 1019 -15.65 28.90 17.24
N ASP A 1020 -14.54 28.17 17.14
CA ASP A 1020 -14.54 26.70 17.16
C ASP A 1020 -14.86 26.12 18.53
N PHE A 1021 -14.80 26.92 19.59
CA PHE A 1021 -15.17 26.48 20.95
C PHE A 1021 -16.50 27.08 21.42
N ALA A 1022 -17.12 27.97 20.65
CA ALA A 1022 -18.43 28.53 21.00
C ALA A 1022 -19.50 27.43 21.14
N GLN A 1023 -20.39 27.60 22.12
CA GLN A 1023 -21.52 26.72 22.42
C GLN A 1023 -22.81 27.55 22.53
N PRO A 1024 -24.00 26.96 22.35
CA PRO A 1024 -25.25 27.71 22.46
C PRO A 1024 -25.41 28.30 23.87
N GLY A 1025 -25.80 29.56 23.96
CA GLY A 1025 -26.30 30.16 25.19
C GLY A 1025 -27.63 29.48 25.54
N SER A 1026 -27.71 28.88 26.73
CA SER A 1026 -28.82 28.04 27.24
C SER A 1026 -30.16 28.13 26.49
N ALA A 1027 -30.28 27.46 25.33
CA ALA A 1027 -31.51 27.45 24.55
C ALA A 1027 -32.28 26.17 24.86
N MET A 1028 -33.56 26.33 25.21
CA MET A 1028 -34.50 25.24 25.39
C MET A 1028 -34.92 24.71 24.02
N ALA A 1029 -34.58 23.47 23.69
CA ALA A 1029 -35.29 22.73 22.65
C ALA A 1029 -36.49 22.01 23.30
N GLY A 1030 -37.67 22.65 23.25
CA GLY A 1030 -38.95 22.01 23.52
C GLY A 1030 -39.42 22.06 24.98
N ALA A 1031 -40.63 22.58 25.19
CA ALA A 1031 -41.31 22.62 26.47
C ALA A 1031 -41.72 21.22 26.97
N ASP A 1032 -41.53 21.01 28.27
CA ASP A 1032 -42.01 19.91 29.14
C ASP A 1032 -41.72 18.45 28.74
N GLN A 1033 -40.86 17.79 29.53
CA GLN A 1033 -41.30 16.64 30.33
C GLN A 1033 -40.29 16.22 31.42
N GLN A 1034 -40.81 16.19 32.65
CA GLN A 1034 -40.36 15.43 33.84
C GLN A 1034 -39.26 16.03 34.73
N GLY A 1035 -39.65 17.01 35.56
CA GLY A 1035 -39.48 16.97 37.03
C GLY A 1035 -38.08 16.89 37.64
N GLY A 1036 -37.00 17.00 36.88
CA GLY A 1036 -35.63 17.03 37.41
C GLY A 1036 -35.20 18.42 37.85
N GLU A 1037 -34.64 18.55 39.07
CA GLU A 1037 -33.94 19.77 39.49
C GLU A 1037 -32.81 20.10 38.51
N ARG A 1038 -32.83 21.34 38.01
CA ARG A 1038 -31.82 21.86 37.07
C ARG A 1038 -30.49 21.95 37.81
N LEU A 1039 -29.45 21.29 37.29
CA LEU A 1039 -28.10 21.48 37.80
C LEU A 1039 -27.67 22.94 37.55
N ASP A 1040 -27.12 23.57 38.59
CA ASP A 1040 -26.43 24.87 38.50
C ASP A 1040 -25.40 24.85 37.34
N PRO A 1041 -25.27 25.91 36.52
CA PRO A 1041 -24.36 25.94 35.38
C PRO A 1041 -22.91 25.54 35.73
N MET A 1042 -22.41 25.92 36.90
CA MET A 1042 -21.08 25.49 37.36
C MET A 1042 -21.05 24.01 37.74
N ALA A 1043 -22.09 23.49 38.39
CA ALA A 1043 -22.22 22.06 38.68
C ALA A 1043 -22.29 21.22 37.39
N ARG A 1044 -22.99 21.72 36.36
CA ARG A 1044 -23.03 21.09 35.03
C ARG A 1044 -21.64 21.04 34.39
N GLU A 1045 -20.88 22.14 34.43
CA GLU A 1045 -19.53 22.17 33.88
C GLU A 1045 -18.59 21.21 34.61
N GLN A 1046 -18.72 21.06 35.93
CA GLN A 1046 -17.96 20.07 36.69
C GLN A 1046 -18.24 18.63 36.25
N VAL A 1047 -19.50 18.31 35.92
CA VAL A 1047 -19.90 17.01 35.39
C VAL A 1047 -19.34 16.78 33.99
N LEU A 1048 -19.40 17.78 33.11
CA LEU A 1048 -18.81 17.69 31.77
C LEU A 1048 -17.30 17.49 31.84
N GLU A 1049 -16.60 18.24 32.70
CA GLU A 1049 -15.16 18.08 32.88
C GLU A 1049 -14.78 16.73 33.49
N ALA A 1050 -15.60 16.18 34.39
CA ALA A 1050 -15.44 14.81 34.88
C ALA A 1050 -15.65 13.78 33.75
N THR A 1051 -16.60 14.04 32.85
CA THR A 1051 -16.91 13.19 31.69
C THR A 1051 -15.76 13.18 30.68
N ARG A 1052 -15.21 14.35 30.34
CA ARG A 1052 -14.02 14.50 29.48
C ARG A 1052 -12.80 13.81 30.08
N ARG A 1053 -12.56 13.97 31.39
CA ARG A 1053 -11.52 13.25 32.13
C ARG A 1053 -11.73 11.74 32.11
N HIS A 1054 -12.96 11.28 32.30
CA HIS A 1054 -13.29 9.85 32.23
C HIS A 1054 -13.05 9.28 30.84
N ARG A 1055 -13.54 9.95 29.78
CA ARG A 1055 -13.30 9.60 28.37
C ARG A 1055 -11.80 9.42 28.08
N ARG A 1056 -10.97 10.35 28.53
CA ARG A 1056 -9.49 10.28 28.40
C ARG A 1056 -8.84 9.19 29.25
N SER A 1057 -9.53 8.69 30.29
CA SER A 1057 -9.04 7.58 31.12
C SER A 1057 -9.41 6.20 30.56
N VAL A 1058 -10.43 6.13 29.71
CA VAL A 1058 -10.98 4.91 29.10
C VAL A 1058 -10.10 4.43 27.94
N ALA A 1059 -9.44 5.36 27.24
CA ALA A 1059 -8.40 5.07 26.27
C ALA A 1059 -7.02 5.36 26.87
N ARG A 1060 -5.95 4.72 26.36
CA ARG A 1060 -4.70 5.48 26.22
C ARG A 1060 -4.99 6.55 25.17
N THR A 1061 -5.66 7.65 25.53
CA THR A 1061 -5.60 8.88 24.73
C THR A 1061 -4.14 9.22 24.71
N SER A 1062 -3.47 8.83 23.64
CA SER A 1062 -2.17 9.37 23.35
C SER A 1062 -2.39 10.86 23.10
N SER A 1063 -1.74 11.73 23.89
CA SER A 1063 -1.62 13.15 23.51
C SER A 1063 -0.83 13.33 22.22
N LYS A 1064 -0.24 12.24 21.72
CA LYS A 1064 0.47 12.16 20.45
C LYS A 1064 -0.41 11.54 19.37
N LEU A 1065 -0.52 12.22 18.24
CA LEU A 1065 -1.14 11.70 17.01
C LEU A 1065 -0.32 10.56 16.35
N ASP A 1066 0.68 9.99 17.03
CA ASP A 1066 1.72 9.15 16.40
C ASP A 1066 1.41 7.65 16.43
N ASP A 1067 0.32 7.22 17.08
CA ASP A 1067 -0.05 5.79 17.19
C ASP A 1067 -0.65 5.21 15.89
N PHE A 1068 -0.81 6.00 14.80
CA PHE A 1068 -1.56 5.62 13.58
C PHE A 1068 -0.86 4.57 12.69
N GLY A 1069 0.44 4.35 12.88
CA GLY A 1069 1.24 3.44 12.04
C GLY A 1069 1.21 1.95 12.41
N ARG A 1070 0.47 1.52 13.44
CA ARG A 1070 0.59 0.14 13.96
C ARG A 1070 -0.57 -0.76 13.51
N LEU A 1071 -0.28 -1.54 12.47
CA LEU A 1071 -1.10 -2.63 11.90
C LEU A 1071 -2.49 -2.19 11.42
N ASN A 1072 -2.53 -1.54 10.25
CA ASN A 1072 -3.79 -1.31 9.52
C ASN A 1072 -4.25 -2.63 8.89
N VAL A 1073 -5.12 -3.36 9.57
CA VAL A 1073 -5.89 -4.45 8.95
C VAL A 1073 -7.02 -3.79 8.17
N PHE A 1074 -6.82 -3.59 6.87
CA PHE A 1074 -7.83 -3.05 5.95
C PHE A 1074 -9.10 -3.94 5.93
N PRO A 1075 -10.21 -3.55 6.59
CA PRO A 1075 -11.40 -4.37 6.67
C PRO A 1075 -12.42 -3.78 5.69
N GLY A 1076 -12.17 -3.87 4.39
CA GLY A 1076 -13.07 -3.33 3.37
C GLY A 1076 -12.79 -3.91 1.99
N ARG A 1077 -13.81 -3.95 1.13
CA ARG A 1077 -13.62 -4.20 -0.32
C ARG A 1077 -13.19 -2.87 -0.96
N LEU A 1078 -12.49 -2.96 -2.09
CA LEU A 1078 -12.02 -1.81 -2.88
C LEU A 1078 -13.22 -1.12 -3.60
N GLN A 1079 -14.05 -0.40 -2.83
CA GLN A 1079 -15.10 0.49 -3.33
C GLN A 1079 -14.79 1.92 -2.90
N ILE A 1080 -14.90 2.84 -3.85
CA ILE A 1080 -14.76 4.29 -3.66
C ILE A 1080 -16.10 4.88 -4.05
N VAL A 1081 -16.65 5.74 -3.21
CA VAL A 1081 -17.96 6.38 -3.42
C VAL A 1081 -17.75 7.89 -3.53
N GLY A 1082 -18.38 8.53 -4.50
CA GLY A 1082 -18.36 9.99 -4.64
C GLY A 1082 -19.19 10.70 -3.57
N LEU A 1083 -18.78 11.92 -3.21
CA LEU A 1083 -19.56 12.81 -2.37
C LEU A 1083 -20.92 13.03 -3.04
N ARG A 1084 -22.01 12.81 -2.28
CA ARG A 1084 -23.36 12.97 -2.82
C ARG A 1084 -23.82 14.43 -2.69
N PRO A 1085 -24.70 14.90 -3.59
CA PRO A 1085 -25.36 16.20 -3.44
C PRO A 1085 -26.08 16.31 -2.09
N LEU A 1086 -26.08 17.51 -1.51
CA LEU A 1086 -26.78 17.77 -0.26
C LEU A 1086 -28.29 17.73 -0.45
N LEU A 1087 -28.98 16.97 0.40
CA LEU A 1087 -30.44 16.98 0.44
C LEU A 1087 -30.93 18.23 1.19
N PRO A 1088 -32.02 18.88 0.76
CA PRO A 1088 -32.56 20.07 1.42
C PRO A 1088 -33.19 19.75 2.77
N THR A 1089 -33.62 18.50 2.98
CA THR A 1089 -34.24 18.06 4.24
C THR A 1089 -33.18 17.71 5.29
N PRO A 1090 -33.29 18.22 6.53
CA PRO A 1090 -32.43 17.84 7.65
C PRO A 1090 -32.42 16.31 7.88
N PRO A 1091 -31.28 15.69 8.27
CA PRO A 1091 -31.18 14.25 8.50
C PRO A 1091 -32.22 13.70 9.48
N GLU A 1092 -32.58 14.49 10.49
CA GLU A 1092 -33.51 14.13 11.58
C GLU A 1092 -34.95 13.96 11.12
N LEU A 1093 -35.32 14.54 9.97
CA LEU A 1093 -36.68 14.50 9.42
C LEU A 1093 -36.85 13.43 8.31
N ARG A 1094 -35.82 12.65 8.01
CA ARG A 1094 -35.84 11.66 6.92
C ARG A 1094 -36.37 10.32 7.40
N THR A 1095 -37.25 9.70 6.60
CA THR A 1095 -37.68 8.30 6.80
C THR A 1095 -36.63 7.32 6.26
N GLU A 1096 -36.56 6.09 6.78
CA GLU A 1096 -35.60 5.05 6.33
C GLU A 1096 -35.65 4.79 4.82
N GLN A 1097 -36.80 4.98 4.16
CA GLN A 1097 -36.95 4.86 2.70
C GLN A 1097 -36.32 6.03 1.92
N MET A 1098 -36.39 7.26 2.42
CA MET A 1098 -35.77 8.44 1.77
C MET A 1098 -34.24 8.43 1.87
N ALA A 1099 -33.69 7.73 2.85
CA ALA A 1099 -32.23 7.56 3.02
C ALA A 1099 -31.61 6.53 2.05
N ASP A 1100 -32.43 5.70 1.39
CA ASP A 1100 -32.01 4.52 0.63
C ASP A 1100 -32.34 4.58 -0.89
N GLU A 1101 -33.01 5.63 -1.37
CA GLU A 1101 -33.30 5.82 -2.81
C GLU A 1101 -32.03 6.19 -3.61
N PRO A 1102 -31.72 5.46 -4.71
CA PRO A 1102 -30.76 5.94 -5.68
C PRO A 1102 -31.42 7.04 -6.52
N MET A 1103 -30.98 8.30 -6.39
CA MET A 1103 -31.45 9.40 -7.24
C MET A 1103 -31.14 9.10 -8.72
N ALA A 1104 -32.15 8.62 -9.44
CA ALA A 1104 -32.13 8.43 -10.89
C ALA A 1104 -32.30 9.76 -11.67
N MET A 1105 -31.99 10.92 -11.07
CA MET A 1105 -32.10 12.24 -11.71
C MET A 1105 -30.77 13.00 -11.62
N ALA A 1106 -29.74 12.49 -12.30
CA ALA A 1106 -28.52 13.26 -12.60
C ALA A 1106 -27.97 12.99 -14.02
N ASN A 1107 -28.67 12.18 -14.84
CA ASN A 1107 -28.29 11.89 -16.23
C ASN A 1107 -28.94 12.83 -17.26
N ALA A 1108 -29.36 14.03 -16.84
CA ALA A 1108 -29.96 15.02 -17.74
C ALA A 1108 -29.47 16.44 -17.40
N SER A 1109 -28.16 16.69 -17.48
CA SER A 1109 -27.57 18.03 -17.71
C SER A 1109 -26.03 17.99 -17.64
N THR A 1110 -25.41 17.19 -18.50
CA THR A 1110 -23.97 17.35 -18.82
C THR A 1110 -23.85 17.38 -20.34
N THR A 1111 -24.26 18.50 -20.93
CA THR A 1111 -23.78 18.91 -22.25
C THR A 1111 -22.75 20.00 -22.00
N PRO A 1112 -21.49 19.87 -22.46
CA PRO A 1112 -20.52 20.95 -22.31
C PRO A 1112 -20.92 22.09 -23.26
N MET A 1113 -21.25 23.26 -22.70
CA MET A 1113 -21.30 24.48 -23.50
C MET A 1113 -19.88 24.87 -23.85
N THR A 1114 -19.50 24.58 -25.10
CA THR A 1114 -18.35 25.19 -25.76
C THR A 1114 -18.76 26.57 -26.25
N GLY A 1115 -17.96 27.58 -25.94
CA GLY A 1115 -18.23 28.96 -26.32
C GLY A 1115 -18.07 29.20 -27.81
N GLN A 1116 -18.95 30.03 -28.36
CA GLN A 1116 -18.63 31.04 -29.37
C GLN A 1116 -19.82 32.02 -29.53
N ASP A 1117 -19.45 33.27 -29.78
CA ASP A 1117 -20.28 34.39 -30.24
C ASP A 1117 -21.09 35.20 -29.21
N ALA A 1118 -20.37 36.11 -28.55
CA ALA A 1118 -20.93 37.40 -28.16
C ALA A 1118 -20.83 38.38 -29.35
N SER A 1119 -21.92 38.59 -30.10
CA SER A 1119 -22.14 39.85 -30.81
C SER A 1119 -23.62 40.08 -31.13
N MET A 1120 -24.12 41.24 -30.69
CA MET A 1120 -25.13 42.08 -31.36
C MET A 1120 -26.54 41.50 -31.56
N ALA A 1121 -27.52 41.99 -30.78
CA ALA A 1121 -28.60 42.87 -31.25
C ALA A 1121 -29.81 42.88 -30.31
N GLU A 1122 -30.36 44.08 -30.15
CA GLU A 1122 -31.57 44.47 -29.43
C GLU A 1122 -32.85 43.82 -30.01
N GLY A 1123 -33.92 43.80 -29.20
CA GLY A 1123 -35.29 43.94 -29.72
C GLY A 1123 -36.29 42.81 -29.42
N GLU A 1124 -37.22 43.10 -28.50
CA GLU A 1124 -38.67 42.87 -28.58
C GLU A 1124 -39.28 41.48 -28.93
N THR A 1125 -39.96 40.92 -27.90
CA THR A 1125 -41.34 40.35 -27.84
C THR A 1125 -41.91 39.38 -28.91
N PRO A 1126 -42.87 38.51 -28.51
CA PRO A 1126 -43.15 37.21 -29.13
C PRO A 1126 -44.40 37.19 -30.02
N MET A 1127 -44.53 36.22 -30.94
CA MET A 1127 -45.82 35.61 -31.31
C MET A 1127 -45.69 34.41 -32.28
N VAL A 1128 -46.26 33.27 -31.85
CA VAL A 1128 -47.32 32.47 -32.51
C VAL A 1128 -47.06 31.72 -33.84
N ASP A 1129 -47.45 30.45 -33.76
CA ASP A 1129 -47.91 29.48 -34.76
C ASP A 1129 -46.94 28.71 -35.67
N GLY A 1130 -47.25 27.41 -35.75
CA GLY A 1130 -47.50 26.82 -37.06
C GLY A 1130 -46.58 25.69 -37.49
N ASP A 1131 -46.95 24.48 -37.05
CA ASP A 1131 -47.09 23.27 -37.87
C ASP A 1131 -45.93 22.81 -38.81
N ARG A 1132 -45.56 21.53 -38.56
CA ARG A 1132 -45.33 20.45 -39.53
C ARG A 1132 -44.05 20.39 -40.38
N VAL A 1133 -43.34 19.30 -40.08
CA VAL A 1133 -43.05 18.14 -40.97
C VAL A 1133 -41.82 18.21 -41.90
N SER A 1134 -41.10 17.08 -41.79
CA SER A 1134 -40.28 16.35 -42.77
C SER A 1134 -38.87 16.83 -43.11
N GLU A 1135 -37.96 15.91 -42.78
CA GLU A 1135 -37.01 15.27 -43.69
C GLU A 1135 -35.70 15.99 -44.05
N SER A 1136 -34.66 15.34 -43.53
CA SER A 1136 -33.56 14.72 -44.31
C SER A 1136 -32.20 15.42 -44.28
N ARG A 1137 -31.25 14.63 -43.75
CA ARG A 1137 -29.87 14.44 -44.20
C ARG A 1137 -29.01 15.70 -44.38
N MET A 1138 -28.09 15.90 -43.44
CA MET A 1138 -26.68 15.55 -43.65
C MET A 1138 -26.00 15.20 -42.34
#